data_AF-A0A511SX38-F1
#
_entry.id   AF-A0A511SX38-F1
#
_cell.length_a   1.000
_cell.length_b   1.000
_cell.length_c   1.000
_cell.angle_alpha   90.00
_cell.angle_beta   90.00
_cell.angle_gamma   90.00
#
_symmetry.space_group_name_H-M   'P 1'
#
loop_
_entity.id
_entity.type
_entity.pdbx_description
1 polymer ?
#
loop_
_entity_poly.entity_id
_entity_poly.type
_entity_poly.pdbx_seq_one_letter_code
_entity_poly.pdbx_strand_id
1 'polypeptide(L)'
;MFVLDARFLRGRGFCFLALLVLLVAPWRGASAQSRLRVAGATASNEVKLRTTSEDFRAVLRVDLLSPPSTDAGVQDGLPGGVTVLVDPLQASDGSQVALTAVVRETASADAGVAPLSPRSPLHVEVSGKLPAAGDYTGQVVLVHEGGRETTSLIVTRVQAVPAVQFVATSPAVAAPGWGFGAVDATVRLPFKETAGVTGKVLVPRLLQLSHKAPDLGATLVQPRFGGADFWLEGGGKDGTDLDLATVEGVTVAANGSGTLLMRLRGLDGPGEYTGTVRMAVPQGVAVEQPFTVWVRTPWLWGALLIAAGAVSSYGVRLYTQSIRPRAQQLQRARVLRRRMSVLLEGQEEDARKVGLEVRGRIDALISRIRSPVRGGRVADAELARVESELRLYEAWRGCSRELRALPPEMRPESASAALEEAETSLRLGTVPAERLEEQLKVLRGQNVQELARAGLKAKLEELEAQARALAQKLGEDSLGFRLTYELLPLLQDVRARLGQGDVTTARQQFEMARRSYFDVLCAELSQAVASPRNPRGFSLEEWRELTSDVKERLKQARARADVNVDEGFRLYQGAYAHYVRRLLLELRGAVEEARSTATEAQKADLDAAEAKLREAMLALAAESPHEASARYREARDALQRAQTGQVRARIAGLRAEVSRKRGEAEGEGQLHELGHINALLNEAELALTPETLQDAEYKTDKAQLALEGYPSSQGVGMGRPGTPMSFLERGSTPSPPEVPSASAPTGGSLPALPEAPVGAEDAGGALGELEGMPLPSARQLWLVELAMLVLLTGVAVVLGLQLLNVFSPTWGGFGAGMTAFLWGFGLHQVGNASFEGLAGLLTRVDRRGGASAGGDS
;
A
#
# COMPACT_ATOMS: atom_id res chain seq x y z
N MET A 1 -48.23 -33.80 58.02
CA MET A 1 -49.49 -33.87 57.25
C MET A 1 -49.31 -35.07 56.32
N PHE A 2 -49.37 -36.31 56.82
CA PHE A 2 -50.59 -37.14 57.00
C PHE A 2 -51.39 -37.17 55.69
N VAL A 3 -51.72 -38.32 55.11
CA VAL A 3 -52.68 -39.28 55.68
C VAL A 3 -52.51 -40.66 55.02
N LEU A 4 -52.30 -41.69 55.85
CA LEU A 4 -52.73 -43.07 55.65
C LEU A 4 -54.26 -43.12 55.59
N ASP A 5 -54.86 -43.96 54.75
CA ASP A 5 -56.21 -44.45 55.04
C ASP A 5 -56.26 -45.99 54.94
N ALA A 6 -56.31 -46.58 56.13
CA ALA A 6 -56.82 -47.90 56.42
C ALA A 6 -58.23 -47.70 57.00
N ARG A 7 -59.19 -48.55 56.65
CA ARG A 7 -60.56 -48.66 57.24
C ARG A 7 -61.27 -49.80 56.49
N PHE A 8 -62.01 -50.77 57.03
CA PHE A 8 -62.67 -51.07 58.32
C PHE A 8 -62.84 -52.62 58.36
N LEU A 9 -62.65 -53.43 59.42
CA LEU A 9 -63.20 -53.48 60.80
C LEU A 9 -64.73 -53.66 60.89
N ARG A 10 -65.20 -54.90 61.13
CA ARG A 10 -65.99 -55.34 62.32
C ARG A 10 -66.80 -56.62 62.05
N GLY A 11 -66.74 -57.54 63.02
CA GLY A 11 -67.63 -58.71 63.10
C GLY A 11 -67.22 -59.65 64.22
N ARG A 12 -67.28 -59.17 65.47
CA ARG A 12 -66.97 -59.90 66.70
C ARG A 12 -68.24 -60.65 67.15
N GLY A 13 -68.10 -61.92 67.49
CA GLY A 13 -68.88 -62.58 68.53
C GLY A 13 -70.13 -63.34 68.08
N PHE A 14 -70.01 -64.66 67.95
CA PHE A 14 -71.00 -65.60 68.47
C PHE A 14 -70.31 -66.95 68.77
N CYS A 15 -70.48 -67.43 70.01
CA CYS A 15 -70.31 -68.81 70.48
C CYS A 15 -68.89 -69.41 70.42
N PHE A 16 -68.02 -69.38 71.43
CA PHE A 16 -68.17 -69.59 72.88
C PHE A 16 -69.01 -70.81 73.33
N LEU A 17 -69.33 -71.76 72.43
CA LEU A 17 -70.10 -72.96 72.80
C LEU A 17 -69.66 -74.27 72.14
N ALA A 18 -68.44 -74.31 71.58
CA ALA A 18 -67.80 -75.56 71.12
C ALA A 18 -66.46 -75.85 71.83
N LEU A 19 -66.22 -75.20 72.98
CA LEU A 19 -65.00 -75.30 73.78
C LEU A 19 -65.07 -76.41 74.86
N LEU A 20 -66.01 -77.37 74.76
CA LEU A 20 -66.22 -78.33 75.85
C LEU A 20 -66.58 -79.77 75.43
N VAL A 21 -66.34 -80.17 74.16
CA VAL A 21 -66.67 -81.54 73.67
C VAL A 21 -65.47 -82.29 73.07
N LEU A 22 -64.27 -81.72 73.02
CA LEU A 22 -63.09 -82.38 72.40
C LEU A 22 -61.91 -82.60 73.36
N LEU A 23 -62.20 -82.88 74.63
CA LEU A 23 -61.20 -83.23 75.65
C LEU A 23 -61.12 -84.73 75.98
N VAL A 24 -61.80 -85.61 75.24
CA VAL A 24 -61.64 -87.07 75.36
C VAL A 24 -61.81 -87.74 74.00
N ALA A 25 -60.73 -87.79 73.21
CA ALA A 25 -60.63 -88.69 72.05
C ALA A 25 -59.22 -89.29 72.02
N PRO A 26 -59.08 -90.62 72.01
CA PRO A 26 -57.77 -91.28 72.04
C PRO A 26 -57.01 -90.99 70.74
N TRP A 27 -55.78 -90.49 70.90
CA TRP A 27 -54.77 -90.41 69.85
C TRP A 27 -54.55 -91.79 69.23
N ARG A 28 -55.11 -92.00 68.04
CA ARG A 28 -54.62 -92.99 67.09
C ARG A 28 -53.72 -92.24 66.12
N GLY A 29 -52.44 -92.59 66.08
CA GLY A 29 -51.51 -92.07 65.08
C GLY A 29 -52.10 -92.30 63.68
N ALA A 30 -52.49 -91.22 63.02
CA ALA A 30 -52.79 -91.26 61.59
C ALA A 30 -51.47 -91.57 60.90
N SER A 31 -51.35 -92.76 60.31
CA SER A 31 -50.26 -93.08 59.40
C SER A 31 -50.22 -92.00 58.32
N ALA A 32 -49.09 -91.29 58.20
CA ALA A 32 -48.90 -90.28 57.18
C ALA A 32 -48.96 -90.96 55.80
N GLN A 33 -50.08 -90.83 55.11
CA GLN A 33 -50.21 -91.31 53.74
C GLN A 33 -49.31 -90.46 52.84
N SER A 34 -48.47 -91.15 52.04
CA SER A 34 -47.64 -90.49 51.04
C SER A 34 -48.52 -89.73 50.05
N ARG A 35 -48.22 -88.44 49.85
CA ARG A 35 -48.91 -87.59 48.88
C ARG A 35 -48.02 -87.27 47.70
N LEU A 36 -48.56 -87.37 46.50
CA LEU A 36 -47.94 -86.98 45.23
C LEU A 36 -48.47 -85.59 44.82
N ARG A 37 -47.75 -84.91 43.95
CA ARG A 37 -48.25 -83.66 43.34
C ARG A 37 -47.64 -83.47 41.98
N VAL A 38 -48.47 -83.09 41.01
CA VAL A 38 -47.97 -82.60 39.72
C VAL A 38 -47.43 -81.18 39.92
N ALA A 39 -46.16 -80.97 39.60
CA ALA A 39 -45.50 -79.68 39.64
C ALA A 39 -46.24 -78.70 38.72
N GLY A 40 -46.46 -77.47 39.21
CA GLY A 40 -47.25 -76.46 38.51
C GLY A 40 -48.76 -76.56 38.76
N ALA A 41 -49.24 -77.55 39.51
CA ALA A 41 -50.64 -77.57 39.94
C ALA A 41 -50.93 -76.42 40.92
N THR A 42 -52.06 -75.73 40.74
CA THR A 42 -52.56 -74.67 41.62
C THR A 42 -52.94 -75.21 43.01
N ALA A 43 -53.33 -74.33 43.94
CA ALA A 43 -53.85 -74.74 45.25
C ALA A 43 -55.14 -75.60 45.15
N SER A 44 -55.89 -75.50 44.04
CA SER A 44 -57.04 -76.36 43.73
C SER A 44 -56.66 -77.66 43.01
N ASN A 45 -55.36 -77.96 42.89
CA ASN A 45 -54.83 -79.11 42.16
C ASN A 45 -55.18 -79.10 40.66
N GLU A 46 -55.10 -77.93 40.02
CA GLU A 46 -55.28 -77.76 38.56
C GLU A 46 -53.96 -77.41 37.87
N VAL A 47 -53.66 -78.02 36.73
CA VAL A 47 -52.55 -77.66 35.84
C VAL A 47 -53.14 -77.01 34.59
N LYS A 48 -52.79 -75.74 34.34
CA LYS A 48 -53.25 -74.98 33.16
C LYS A 48 -52.11 -74.85 32.15
N LEU A 49 -52.33 -75.35 30.94
CA LEU A 49 -51.38 -75.31 29.83
C LEU A 49 -52.00 -74.56 28.66
N ARG A 50 -51.19 -73.83 27.90
CA ARG A 50 -51.64 -73.06 26.74
C ARG A 50 -50.82 -73.45 25.52
N THR A 51 -51.48 -73.77 24.41
CA THR A 51 -50.84 -74.15 23.14
C THR A 51 -51.53 -73.46 21.96
N THR A 52 -50.80 -73.27 20.87
CA THR A 52 -51.33 -72.82 19.57
C THR A 52 -51.36 -73.95 18.54
N SER A 53 -50.65 -75.05 18.81
CA SER A 53 -50.53 -76.21 17.93
C SER A 53 -51.74 -77.14 18.03
N GLU A 54 -52.07 -77.81 16.93
CA GLU A 54 -53.01 -78.94 16.93
C GLU A 54 -52.39 -80.15 17.64
N ASP A 55 -51.11 -80.44 17.37
CA ASP A 55 -50.36 -81.45 18.11
C ASP A 55 -49.87 -80.84 19.42
N PHE A 56 -50.49 -81.27 20.52
CA PHE A 56 -50.13 -80.87 21.87
C PHE A 56 -49.13 -81.87 22.46
N ARG A 57 -48.06 -81.34 23.06
CA ARG A 57 -47.06 -82.11 23.79
C ARG A 57 -46.55 -81.30 24.97
N ALA A 58 -46.68 -81.82 26.18
CA ALA A 58 -46.20 -81.18 27.40
C ALA A 58 -45.57 -82.21 28.34
N VAL A 59 -44.52 -81.81 29.05
CA VAL A 59 -43.87 -82.64 30.07
C VAL A 59 -44.31 -82.15 31.44
N LEU A 60 -45.06 -82.96 32.15
CA LEU A 60 -45.49 -82.75 33.53
C LEU A 60 -44.50 -83.44 34.47
N ARG A 61 -44.07 -82.74 35.52
CA ARG A 61 -43.21 -83.31 36.55
C ARG A 61 -44.07 -83.70 37.75
N VAL A 62 -43.87 -84.88 38.33
CA VAL A 62 -44.58 -85.38 39.51
C VAL A 62 -43.59 -85.53 40.67
N ASP A 63 -43.90 -84.88 41.79
CA ASP A 63 -43.08 -84.85 42.99
C ASP A 63 -43.74 -85.66 44.12
N LEU A 64 -42.93 -86.29 44.96
CA LEU A 64 -43.36 -86.94 46.21
C LEU A 64 -43.24 -85.94 47.37
N LEU A 65 -44.36 -85.49 47.93
CA LEU A 65 -44.39 -84.44 48.96
C LEU A 65 -44.12 -84.96 50.37
N SER A 66 -44.40 -86.23 50.65
CA SER A 66 -44.22 -86.82 51.98
C SER A 66 -43.79 -88.29 51.86
N PRO A 67 -42.51 -88.64 52.04
CA PRO A 67 -42.08 -90.03 52.07
C PRO A 67 -42.59 -90.72 53.35
N PRO A 68 -42.84 -92.05 53.33
CA PRO A 68 -43.21 -92.78 54.54
C PRO A 68 -42.08 -92.68 55.58
N SER A 69 -42.43 -92.37 56.83
CA SER A 69 -41.46 -92.29 57.93
C SER A 69 -41.04 -93.69 58.36
N THR A 70 -39.89 -94.17 57.88
CA THR A 70 -39.23 -95.37 58.39
C THR A 70 -38.15 -94.98 59.41
N ASP A 71 -38.12 -95.65 60.56
CA ASP A 71 -37.19 -95.39 61.69
C ASP A 71 -35.73 -95.83 61.41
N ALA A 72 -35.40 -96.17 60.17
CA ALA A 72 -34.05 -96.45 59.71
C ALA A 72 -33.71 -95.45 58.61
N GLY A 73 -32.65 -94.65 58.77
CA GLY A 73 -32.24 -93.53 57.91
C GLY A 73 -31.81 -93.88 56.48
N VAL A 74 -32.48 -94.82 55.81
CA VAL A 74 -32.35 -95.14 54.39
C VAL A 74 -33.57 -94.53 53.68
N GLN A 75 -33.33 -93.58 52.77
CA GLN A 75 -34.37 -92.96 51.94
C GLN A 75 -34.84 -93.96 50.88
N ASP A 76 -35.74 -94.87 51.25
CA ASP A 76 -36.36 -95.77 50.29
C ASP A 76 -37.42 -95.02 49.46
N GLY A 77 -37.42 -95.26 48.14
CA GLY A 77 -38.45 -94.76 47.23
C GLY A 77 -39.84 -95.28 47.59
N LEU A 78 -40.88 -94.74 46.94
CA LEU A 78 -42.25 -95.18 47.16
C LEU A 78 -42.39 -96.69 46.84
N PRO A 79 -42.72 -97.55 47.81
CA PRO A 79 -42.91 -98.98 47.56
C PRO A 79 -44.07 -99.17 46.57
N GLY A 80 -43.87 -100.06 45.60
CA GLY A 80 -44.87 -100.33 44.55
C GLY A 80 -44.96 -99.30 43.43
N GLY A 81 -44.13 -98.24 43.44
CA GLY A 81 -44.04 -97.19 42.40
C GLY A 81 -45.34 -96.45 42.11
N VAL A 82 -45.36 -95.64 41.05
CA VAL A 82 -46.52 -94.84 40.63
C VAL A 82 -46.93 -95.23 39.21
N THR A 83 -48.23 -95.51 39.04
CA THR A 83 -48.85 -95.66 37.72
C THR A 83 -49.56 -94.37 37.36
N VAL A 84 -49.27 -93.83 36.18
CA VAL A 84 -49.86 -92.58 35.70
C VAL A 84 -50.92 -92.91 34.66
N LEU A 85 -52.16 -92.52 34.95
CA LEU A 85 -53.28 -92.61 34.04
C LEU A 85 -53.68 -91.18 33.66
N VAL A 86 -53.99 -90.95 32.38
CA VAL A 86 -54.44 -89.65 31.90
C VAL A 86 -55.77 -89.85 31.20
N ASP A 87 -56.81 -89.21 31.75
CA ASP A 87 -58.14 -89.25 31.17
C ASP A 87 -58.18 -88.47 29.85
N PRO A 88 -59.02 -88.86 28.89
CA PRO A 88 -59.21 -88.08 27.66
C PRO A 88 -59.67 -86.66 28.00
N LEU A 89 -59.12 -85.66 27.30
CA LEU A 89 -59.55 -84.28 27.51
C LEU A 89 -60.93 -84.07 26.90
N GLN A 90 -61.83 -83.46 27.66
CA GLN A 90 -63.15 -83.06 27.19
C GLN A 90 -63.09 -81.62 26.71
N ALA A 91 -63.45 -81.38 25.45
CA ALA A 91 -63.62 -80.04 24.90
C ALA A 91 -64.96 -79.45 25.34
N SER A 92 -65.11 -78.13 25.21
CA SER A 92 -66.35 -77.41 25.54
C SER A 92 -67.58 -77.86 24.75
N ASP A 93 -67.40 -78.50 23.58
CA ASP A 93 -68.47 -79.07 22.76
C ASP A 93 -68.85 -80.51 23.17
N GLY A 94 -68.20 -81.05 24.21
CA GLY A 94 -68.41 -82.40 24.71
C GLY A 94 -67.56 -83.48 24.02
N SER A 95 -66.80 -83.15 22.97
CA SER A 95 -65.91 -84.11 22.31
C SER A 95 -64.75 -84.52 23.21
N GLN A 96 -64.34 -85.78 23.12
CA GLN A 96 -63.23 -86.34 23.90
C GLN A 96 -61.99 -86.51 23.02
N VAL A 97 -60.87 -85.96 23.48
CA VAL A 97 -59.55 -86.09 22.86
C VAL A 97 -58.73 -87.08 23.67
N ALA A 98 -58.39 -88.22 23.07
CA ALA A 98 -57.50 -89.18 23.70
C ALA A 98 -56.09 -88.57 23.89
N LEU A 99 -55.53 -88.76 25.07
CA LEU A 99 -54.16 -88.39 25.39
C LEU A 99 -53.29 -89.64 25.50
N THR A 100 -52.05 -89.54 25.03
CA THR A 100 -51.00 -90.52 25.24
C THR A 100 -50.05 -89.97 26.30
N ALA A 101 -49.87 -90.71 27.39
CA ALA A 101 -48.95 -90.38 28.46
C ALA A 101 -47.76 -91.35 28.44
N VAL A 102 -46.55 -90.82 28.29
CA VAL A 102 -45.30 -91.60 28.30
C VAL A 102 -44.42 -91.12 29.43
N VAL A 103 -44.04 -92.01 30.32
CA VAL A 103 -43.09 -91.72 31.40
C VAL A 103 -41.68 -91.76 30.82
N ARG A 104 -40.94 -90.65 30.85
CA ARG A 104 -39.64 -90.55 30.15
C ARG A 104 -38.55 -91.50 30.67
N GLU A 105 -38.63 -91.90 31.94
CA GLU A 105 -37.61 -92.75 32.59
C GLU A 105 -37.81 -94.25 32.32
N THR A 106 -38.97 -94.64 31.80
CA THR A 106 -39.30 -96.03 31.42
C THR A 106 -39.73 -96.05 29.95
N ALA A 107 -38.83 -96.44 29.05
CA ALA A 107 -39.04 -96.40 27.59
C ALA A 107 -40.07 -97.43 27.04
N SER A 108 -40.98 -97.95 27.87
CA SER A 108 -42.04 -98.87 27.46
C SER A 108 -43.41 -98.18 27.49
N ALA A 109 -44.13 -98.29 26.37
CA ALA A 109 -45.43 -97.64 26.12
C ALA A 109 -46.64 -98.36 26.76
N ASP A 110 -46.41 -99.43 27.53
CA ASP A 110 -47.44 -100.15 28.28
C ASP A 110 -47.23 -99.98 29.79
N ALA A 111 -48.34 -99.73 30.50
CA ALA A 111 -48.44 -99.39 31.92
C ALA A 111 -47.49 -100.23 32.80
N GLY A 112 -46.33 -99.66 33.11
CA GLY A 112 -45.31 -100.27 33.95
C GLY A 112 -44.89 -99.26 35.00
N VAL A 113 -45.46 -99.41 36.19
CA VAL A 113 -45.05 -98.82 37.48
C VAL A 113 -43.65 -98.19 37.45
N ALA A 114 -43.57 -96.87 37.63
CA ALA A 114 -42.29 -96.16 37.67
C ALA A 114 -41.85 -95.90 39.12
N PRO A 115 -40.57 -96.14 39.47
CA PRO A 115 -40.06 -95.81 40.80
C PRO A 115 -40.04 -94.30 41.00
N LEU A 116 -40.53 -93.82 42.15
CA LEU A 116 -40.52 -92.41 42.52
C LEU A 116 -39.80 -92.23 43.86
N SER A 117 -38.86 -91.29 43.91
CA SER A 117 -38.19 -90.90 45.15
C SER A 117 -38.20 -89.37 45.31
N PRO A 118 -38.02 -88.83 46.53
CA PRO A 118 -37.94 -87.39 46.73
C PRO A 118 -36.80 -86.70 45.95
N ARG A 119 -35.75 -87.47 45.56
CA ARG A 119 -34.60 -86.96 44.80
C ARG A 119 -34.71 -87.18 43.29
N SER A 120 -35.62 -88.04 42.84
CA SER A 120 -35.82 -88.40 41.43
C SER A 120 -37.31 -88.23 41.05
N PRO A 121 -37.74 -87.00 40.70
CA PRO A 121 -39.13 -86.75 40.35
C PRO A 121 -39.48 -87.34 38.98
N LEU A 122 -40.70 -87.82 38.83
CA LEU A 122 -41.16 -88.49 37.62
C LEU A 122 -41.52 -87.47 36.54
N HIS A 123 -41.05 -87.66 35.30
CA HIS A 123 -41.41 -86.82 34.17
C HIS A 123 -42.37 -87.55 33.23
N VAL A 124 -43.62 -87.08 33.21
CA VAL A 124 -44.71 -87.61 32.39
C VAL A 124 -44.90 -86.71 31.19
N GLU A 125 -44.63 -87.24 30.01
CA GLU A 125 -44.91 -86.56 28.77
C GLU A 125 -46.32 -86.87 28.29
N VAL A 126 -47.18 -85.87 28.27
CA VAL A 126 -48.56 -85.96 27.80
C VAL A 126 -48.63 -85.39 26.39
N SER A 127 -49.19 -86.14 25.45
CA SER A 127 -49.37 -85.72 24.07
C SER A 127 -50.74 -86.09 23.52
N GLY A 128 -51.25 -85.32 22.56
CA GLY A 128 -52.54 -85.56 21.92
C GLY A 128 -52.86 -84.52 20.86
N LYS A 129 -53.94 -84.74 20.09
CA LYS A 129 -54.36 -83.85 19.00
C LYS A 129 -55.59 -83.03 19.40
N LEU A 130 -55.46 -81.71 19.45
CA LEU A 130 -56.51 -80.75 19.82
C LEU A 130 -57.13 -80.14 18.56
N PRO A 131 -58.23 -80.69 17.99
CA PRO A 131 -58.68 -80.36 16.63
C PRO A 131 -59.23 -78.94 16.48
N ALA A 132 -59.84 -78.38 17.53
CA ALA A 132 -60.40 -77.02 17.54
C ALA A 132 -59.70 -76.11 18.56
N ALA A 133 -59.75 -74.79 18.36
CA ALA A 133 -59.36 -73.83 19.40
C ALA A 133 -60.43 -73.82 20.52
N GLY A 134 -60.01 -73.77 21.78
CA GLY A 134 -60.89 -73.84 22.94
C GLY A 134 -60.20 -74.40 24.17
N ASP A 135 -60.95 -74.50 25.27
CA ASP A 135 -60.49 -75.10 26.51
C ASP A 135 -60.83 -76.60 26.52
N TYR A 136 -59.83 -77.41 26.86
CA TYR A 136 -59.92 -78.86 26.98
C TYR A 136 -59.62 -79.25 28.42
N THR A 137 -60.55 -79.93 29.09
CA THR A 137 -60.42 -80.30 30.51
C THR A 137 -60.39 -81.81 30.67
N GLY A 138 -59.39 -82.34 31.36
CA GLY A 138 -59.30 -83.74 31.75
C GLY A 138 -58.65 -83.89 33.11
N GLN A 139 -58.21 -85.10 33.44
CA GLN A 139 -57.60 -85.39 34.74
C GLN A 139 -56.34 -86.26 34.55
N VAL A 140 -55.31 -85.96 35.32
CA VAL A 140 -54.13 -86.81 35.50
C VAL A 140 -54.29 -87.52 36.83
N VAL A 141 -54.29 -88.84 36.78
CA VAL A 141 -54.58 -89.73 37.88
C VAL A 141 -53.31 -90.50 38.22
N LEU A 142 -52.82 -90.30 39.43
CA LEU A 142 -51.65 -90.97 39.97
C LEU A 142 -52.12 -92.08 40.90
N VAL A 143 -51.81 -93.34 40.55
CA VAL A 143 -52.17 -94.52 41.36
C VAL A 143 -50.90 -95.08 41.99
N HIS A 144 -50.92 -95.23 43.32
CA HIS A 144 -49.85 -95.85 44.09
C HIS A 144 -50.44 -96.79 45.15
N GLU A 145 -49.62 -97.59 45.81
CA GLU A 145 -50.07 -98.59 46.80
C GLU A 145 -50.91 -97.99 47.94
N GLY A 146 -50.70 -96.71 48.27
CA GLY A 146 -51.37 -95.98 49.35
C GLY A 146 -52.64 -95.21 48.96
N GLY A 147 -52.99 -95.15 47.67
CA GLY A 147 -54.17 -94.41 47.22
C GLY A 147 -54.13 -93.95 45.76
N ARG A 148 -55.16 -93.20 45.39
CA ARG A 148 -55.29 -92.51 44.09
C ARG A 148 -55.35 -91.02 44.33
N GLU A 149 -54.48 -90.28 43.64
CA GLU A 149 -54.53 -88.82 43.62
C GLU A 149 -54.87 -88.33 42.22
N THR A 150 -55.69 -87.30 42.13
CA THR A 150 -56.24 -86.81 40.86
C THR A 150 -56.02 -85.31 40.74
N THR A 151 -55.35 -84.88 39.67
CA THR A 151 -55.04 -83.49 39.33
C THR A 151 -55.78 -83.11 38.05
N SER A 152 -56.55 -82.03 38.08
CA SER A 152 -57.25 -81.53 36.89
C SER A 152 -56.26 -80.95 35.89
N LEU A 153 -56.36 -81.33 34.61
CA LEU A 153 -55.54 -80.82 33.52
C LEU A 153 -56.40 -79.99 32.57
N ILE A 154 -56.08 -78.71 32.42
CA ILE A 154 -56.77 -77.79 31.53
C ILE A 154 -55.78 -77.35 30.44
N VAL A 155 -56.06 -77.70 29.20
CA VAL A 155 -55.26 -77.31 28.03
C VAL A 155 -56.08 -76.35 27.18
N THR A 156 -55.65 -75.10 27.08
CA THR A 156 -56.26 -74.09 26.21
C THR A 156 -55.54 -74.06 24.88
N ARG A 157 -56.20 -74.48 23.79
CA ARG A 157 -55.73 -74.24 22.42
C ARG A 157 -56.21 -72.88 21.94
N VAL A 158 -55.28 -71.96 21.73
CA VAL A 158 -55.58 -70.64 21.16
C VAL A 158 -55.46 -70.72 19.64
N GLN A 159 -56.38 -70.08 18.92
CA GLN A 159 -56.23 -69.90 17.48
C GLN A 159 -54.98 -69.06 17.21
N ALA A 160 -54.02 -69.65 16.50
CA ALA A 160 -52.81 -68.96 16.09
C ALA A 160 -53.17 -67.97 14.97
N VAL A 161 -53.01 -66.69 15.23
CA VAL A 161 -53.28 -65.62 14.25
C VAL A 161 -51.96 -65.21 13.62
N PRO A 162 -51.88 -65.07 12.28
CA PRO A 162 -50.68 -64.59 11.60
C PRO A 162 -50.27 -63.22 12.16
N ALA A 163 -48.99 -63.06 12.50
CA ALA A 163 -48.44 -61.80 12.95
C ALA A 163 -47.31 -61.41 12.00
N VAL A 164 -47.35 -60.18 11.47
CA VAL A 164 -46.34 -59.70 10.53
C VAL A 164 -45.60 -58.52 11.13
N GLN A 165 -44.28 -58.59 11.17
CA GLN A 165 -43.43 -57.53 11.65
C GLN A 165 -42.61 -56.95 10.49
N PHE A 166 -42.57 -55.62 10.37
CA PHE A 166 -41.65 -54.95 9.46
C PHE A 166 -40.23 -54.95 10.05
N VAL A 167 -39.23 -55.16 9.19
CA VAL A 167 -37.82 -55.01 9.53
C VAL A 167 -37.42 -53.55 9.32
N ALA A 168 -36.54 -53.00 10.17
CA ALA A 168 -36.13 -51.60 10.11
C ALA A 168 -35.66 -51.20 8.69
N THR A 169 -36.27 -50.15 8.16
CA THR A 169 -36.06 -49.67 6.78
C THR A 169 -35.04 -48.54 6.76
N SER A 170 -34.07 -48.60 5.85
CA SER A 170 -33.22 -47.43 5.55
C SER A 170 -34.04 -46.35 4.83
N PRO A 171 -33.73 -45.06 5.02
CA PRO A 171 -34.36 -43.97 4.28
C PRO A 171 -34.20 -44.17 2.77
N ALA A 172 -35.29 -44.01 2.01
CA ALA A 172 -35.21 -44.02 0.57
C ALA A 172 -34.70 -42.65 0.07
N VAL A 173 -33.84 -42.63 -0.94
CA VAL A 173 -33.34 -41.38 -1.54
C VAL A 173 -33.88 -41.28 -2.96
N ALA A 174 -34.57 -40.18 -3.24
CA ALA A 174 -35.06 -39.84 -4.57
C ALA A 174 -34.48 -38.51 -5.03
N ALA A 175 -34.21 -38.42 -6.33
CA ALA A 175 -33.81 -37.18 -6.97
C ALA A 175 -34.60 -37.04 -8.26
N PRO A 176 -35.09 -35.85 -8.62
CA PRO A 176 -35.55 -35.61 -9.97
C PRO A 176 -34.37 -35.86 -10.92
N GLY A 177 -34.71 -36.24 -12.15
CA GLY A 177 -33.78 -36.14 -13.26
C GLY A 177 -33.42 -34.68 -13.56
N TRP A 178 -33.28 -34.33 -14.84
CA TRP A 178 -32.84 -33.00 -15.25
C TRP A 178 -33.87 -31.85 -15.08
N GLY A 179 -34.99 -32.08 -14.38
CA GLY A 179 -36.10 -31.12 -14.28
C GLY A 179 -36.49 -30.77 -12.84
N PHE A 180 -37.08 -29.58 -12.65
CA PHE A 180 -37.68 -29.12 -11.38
C PHE A 180 -39.10 -29.68 -11.15
N GLY A 181 -39.42 -30.81 -11.80
CA GLY A 181 -40.73 -31.42 -11.74
C GLY A 181 -40.93 -32.30 -10.50
N ALA A 182 -42.14 -32.82 -10.35
CA ALA A 182 -42.49 -33.74 -9.30
C ALA A 182 -41.64 -35.02 -9.37
N VAL A 183 -41.30 -35.58 -8.21
CA VAL A 183 -40.34 -36.69 -8.08
C VAL A 183 -41.06 -37.96 -7.67
N ASP A 184 -40.75 -39.07 -8.32
CA ASP A 184 -41.21 -40.39 -7.90
C ASP A 184 -40.16 -41.06 -7.01
N ALA A 185 -40.60 -41.69 -5.93
CA ALA A 185 -39.73 -42.37 -4.97
C ALA A 185 -40.20 -43.80 -4.71
N THR A 186 -39.27 -44.74 -4.63
CA THR A 186 -39.56 -46.14 -4.28
C THR A 186 -39.02 -46.45 -2.88
N VAL A 187 -39.89 -46.88 -1.97
CA VAL A 187 -39.54 -47.29 -0.60
C VAL A 187 -39.66 -48.81 -0.50
N ARG A 188 -38.60 -49.46 0.00
CA ARG A 188 -38.59 -50.92 0.24
C ARG A 188 -38.90 -51.18 1.70
N LEU A 189 -39.98 -51.91 1.96
CA LEU A 189 -40.50 -52.23 3.29
C LEU A 189 -40.45 -53.75 3.50
N PRO A 190 -39.30 -54.31 3.91
CA PRO A 190 -39.19 -55.74 4.21
C PRO A 190 -40.04 -56.10 5.43
N PHE A 191 -40.75 -57.22 5.35
CA PHE A 191 -41.57 -57.76 6.43
C PHE A 191 -41.34 -59.27 6.60
N LYS A 192 -41.63 -59.76 7.81
CA LYS A 192 -41.51 -61.16 8.18
C LYS A 192 -42.70 -61.61 9.01
N GLU A 193 -43.21 -62.80 8.73
CA GLU A 193 -44.22 -63.48 9.55
C GLU A 193 -43.55 -64.07 10.81
N THR A 194 -44.09 -63.75 11.98
CA THR A 194 -43.47 -64.08 13.28
C THR A 194 -44.30 -65.05 14.12
N ALA A 195 -45.55 -65.32 13.76
CA ALA A 195 -46.40 -66.26 14.51
C ALA A 195 -46.24 -67.72 14.05
N GLY A 196 -45.51 -67.98 12.96
CA GLY A 196 -45.28 -69.31 12.42
C GLY A 196 -46.51 -69.90 11.74
N VAL A 197 -47.45 -69.05 11.30
CA VAL A 197 -48.73 -69.47 10.71
C VAL A 197 -48.88 -68.87 9.32
N THR A 198 -49.24 -69.70 8.35
CA THR A 198 -49.58 -69.22 7.01
C THR A 198 -50.88 -68.43 7.06
N GLY A 199 -50.87 -67.20 6.54
CA GLY A 199 -51.96 -66.26 6.68
C GLY A 199 -52.17 -65.35 5.47
N LYS A 200 -53.38 -64.78 5.35
CA LYS A 200 -53.65 -63.70 4.40
C LYS A 200 -53.48 -62.35 5.08
N VAL A 201 -52.78 -61.44 4.40
CA VAL A 201 -52.55 -60.06 4.82
C VAL A 201 -53.26 -59.14 3.82
N LEU A 202 -53.98 -58.14 4.31
CA LEU A 202 -54.69 -57.20 3.45
C LEU A 202 -53.72 -56.23 2.77
N VAL A 203 -54.18 -55.65 1.66
CA VAL A 203 -53.44 -54.63 0.91
C VAL A 203 -53.05 -53.48 1.87
N PRO A 204 -51.75 -53.13 1.93
CA PRO A 204 -51.28 -52.06 2.79
C PRO A 204 -51.85 -50.71 2.37
N ARG A 205 -52.00 -49.80 3.34
CA ARG A 205 -52.47 -48.43 3.11
C ARG A 205 -51.50 -47.42 3.70
N LEU A 206 -51.26 -46.34 2.97
CA LEU A 206 -50.55 -45.18 3.48
C LEU A 206 -51.53 -44.37 4.37
N LEU A 207 -51.20 -44.23 5.66
CA LEU A 207 -52.07 -43.51 6.59
C LEU A 207 -51.83 -42.01 6.54
N GLN A 208 -50.57 -41.62 6.65
CA GLN A 208 -50.16 -40.23 6.69
C GLN A 208 -48.84 -40.08 5.93
N LEU A 209 -48.71 -38.97 5.23
CA LEU A 209 -47.47 -38.49 4.66
C LEU A 209 -47.31 -37.04 5.11
N SER A 210 -46.15 -36.72 5.64
CA SER A 210 -45.79 -35.36 6.05
C SER A 210 -44.47 -34.99 5.39
N HIS A 211 -44.34 -33.71 5.02
CA HIS A 211 -43.17 -33.16 4.36
C HIS A 211 -42.56 -32.08 5.24
N LYS A 212 -41.26 -32.22 5.46
CA LYS A 212 -40.40 -31.26 6.11
C LYS A 212 -39.51 -30.64 5.04
N ALA A 213 -39.92 -29.47 4.56
CA ALA A 213 -39.15 -28.72 3.59
C ALA A 213 -37.80 -28.25 4.20
N PRO A 214 -36.72 -28.21 3.41
CA PRO A 214 -35.39 -27.85 3.90
C PRO A 214 -35.31 -26.42 4.47
N ASP A 215 -36.16 -25.50 4.00
CA ASP A 215 -36.14 -24.08 4.42
C ASP A 215 -37.10 -23.75 5.58
N LEU A 216 -38.04 -24.65 5.92
CA LEU A 216 -39.13 -24.40 6.88
C LEU A 216 -38.87 -24.95 8.30
N GLY A 217 -37.63 -25.37 8.58
CA GLY A 217 -37.20 -25.85 9.89
C GLY A 217 -37.91 -27.14 10.33
N ALA A 218 -38.40 -27.20 11.56
CA ALA A 218 -39.10 -28.36 12.12
C ALA A 218 -40.60 -28.43 11.77
N THR A 219 -41.11 -27.52 10.92
CA THR A 219 -42.53 -27.53 10.57
C THR A 219 -42.85 -28.64 9.58
N LEU A 220 -43.86 -29.45 9.93
CA LEU A 220 -44.38 -30.52 9.09
C LEU A 220 -45.60 -30.00 8.34
N VAL A 221 -45.59 -30.12 7.01
CA VAL A 221 -46.70 -29.74 6.13
C VAL A 221 -47.24 -30.99 5.45
N GLN A 222 -48.53 -31.03 5.15
CA GLN A 222 -49.10 -32.12 4.35
C GLN A 222 -48.69 -31.92 2.88
N PRO A 223 -47.92 -32.84 2.28
CA PRO A 223 -47.45 -32.68 0.91
C PRO A 223 -48.56 -32.92 -0.10
N ARG A 224 -48.44 -32.25 -1.24
CA ARG A 224 -49.16 -32.63 -2.45
C ARG A 224 -48.38 -33.75 -3.13
N PHE A 225 -49.04 -34.87 -3.40
CA PHE A 225 -48.46 -35.98 -4.13
C PHE A 225 -49.54 -36.67 -4.98
N GLY A 226 -49.12 -37.33 -6.07
CA GLY A 226 -50.01 -37.93 -7.07
C GLY A 226 -50.65 -39.25 -6.66
N GLY A 227 -50.06 -39.96 -5.68
CA GLY A 227 -50.60 -41.23 -5.17
C GLY A 227 -49.51 -42.15 -4.61
N ALA A 228 -49.94 -43.24 -3.96
CA ALA A 228 -49.07 -44.28 -3.44
C ALA A 228 -49.53 -45.64 -3.98
N ASP A 229 -48.65 -46.31 -4.72
CA ASP A 229 -48.88 -47.65 -5.23
C ASP A 229 -48.02 -48.66 -4.47
N PHE A 230 -48.56 -49.87 -4.31
CA PHE A 230 -47.90 -50.93 -3.56
C PHE A 230 -47.70 -52.16 -4.46
N TRP A 231 -46.46 -52.64 -4.55
CA TRP A 231 -46.12 -53.93 -5.16
C TRP A 231 -45.45 -54.86 -4.15
N LEU A 232 -45.59 -56.16 -4.37
CA LEU A 232 -44.82 -57.18 -3.65
C LEU A 232 -43.67 -57.66 -4.54
N GLU A 233 -42.45 -57.47 -4.08
CA GLU A 233 -41.23 -57.88 -4.81
C GLU A 233 -41.23 -59.40 -5.00
N GLY A 234 -41.16 -59.85 -6.26
CA GLY A 234 -41.15 -61.28 -6.60
C GLY A 234 -42.43 -62.07 -6.26
N GLY A 235 -43.54 -61.38 -5.97
CA GLY A 235 -44.81 -62.01 -5.60
C GLY A 235 -45.65 -62.57 -6.75
N GLY A 236 -45.29 -62.27 -8.00
CA GLY A 236 -45.99 -62.73 -9.20
C GLY A 236 -45.68 -64.19 -9.55
N LYS A 237 -46.54 -64.81 -10.36
CA LYS A 237 -46.38 -66.21 -10.81
C LYS A 237 -45.08 -66.47 -11.58
N ASP A 238 -44.54 -65.43 -12.22
CA ASP A 238 -43.33 -65.47 -13.04
C ASP A 238 -42.10 -64.84 -12.32
N GLY A 239 -42.20 -64.57 -11.01
CA GLY A 239 -41.16 -63.88 -10.24
C GLY A 239 -41.09 -62.36 -10.50
N THR A 240 -42.04 -61.79 -11.24
CA THR A 240 -42.20 -60.34 -11.38
C THR A 240 -42.85 -59.73 -10.14
N ASP A 241 -42.69 -58.41 -9.96
CA ASP A 241 -43.39 -57.67 -8.90
C ASP A 241 -44.91 -57.78 -9.08
N LEU A 242 -45.62 -58.11 -8.00
CA LEU A 242 -47.08 -58.24 -7.99
C LEU A 242 -47.74 -56.93 -7.57
N ASP A 243 -48.62 -56.37 -8.40
CA ASP A 243 -49.40 -55.18 -8.08
C ASP A 243 -50.52 -55.48 -7.09
N LEU A 244 -50.41 -54.91 -5.89
CA LEU A 244 -51.35 -55.15 -4.80
C LEU A 244 -52.68 -54.44 -5.00
N ALA A 245 -52.81 -53.51 -5.96
CA ALA A 245 -54.11 -52.95 -6.33
C ALA A 245 -55.03 -53.96 -7.04
N THR A 246 -54.45 -55.03 -7.59
CA THR A 246 -55.17 -56.04 -8.38
C THR A 246 -55.61 -57.26 -7.58
N VAL A 247 -55.22 -57.35 -6.29
CA VAL A 247 -55.48 -58.50 -5.41
C VAL A 247 -56.10 -58.06 -4.09
N GLU A 248 -56.99 -58.88 -3.51
CA GLU A 248 -57.63 -58.55 -2.22
C GLU A 248 -56.71 -58.75 -0.99
N GLY A 249 -55.65 -59.54 -1.14
CA GLY A 249 -54.68 -59.79 -0.09
C GLY A 249 -53.54 -60.70 -0.53
N VAL A 250 -52.45 -60.65 0.23
CA VAL A 250 -51.23 -61.43 0.00
C VAL A 250 -51.20 -62.62 0.94
N THR A 251 -50.91 -63.81 0.43
CA THR A 251 -50.69 -65.00 1.27
C THR A 251 -49.23 -65.04 1.70
N VAL A 252 -48.97 -64.98 3.00
CA VAL A 252 -47.64 -65.06 3.59
C VAL A 252 -47.49 -66.44 4.23
N ALA A 253 -46.48 -67.19 3.82
CA ALA A 253 -46.17 -68.50 4.39
C ALA A 253 -45.73 -68.38 5.87
N ALA A 254 -45.96 -69.43 6.66
CA ALA A 254 -45.43 -69.53 8.03
C ALA A 254 -43.92 -69.24 8.07
N ASN A 255 -43.49 -68.32 8.94
CA ASN A 255 -42.10 -67.81 9.02
C ASN A 255 -41.56 -67.18 7.72
N GLY A 256 -42.42 -66.94 6.74
CA GLY A 256 -42.07 -66.36 5.45
C GLY A 256 -41.68 -64.89 5.57
N SER A 257 -40.87 -64.42 4.63
CA SER A 257 -40.49 -63.02 4.49
C SER A 257 -40.82 -62.51 3.10
N GLY A 258 -41.15 -61.23 2.99
CA GLY A 258 -41.39 -60.56 1.71
C GLY A 258 -40.94 -59.11 1.77
N THR A 259 -40.80 -58.47 0.61
CA THR A 259 -40.46 -57.05 0.52
C THR A 259 -41.58 -56.31 -0.19
N LEU A 260 -42.20 -55.37 0.52
CA LEU A 260 -43.21 -54.49 -0.04
C LEU A 260 -42.53 -53.28 -0.67
N LEU A 261 -42.78 -53.02 -1.96
CA LEU A 261 -42.31 -51.85 -2.68
C LEU A 261 -43.45 -50.82 -2.72
N MET A 262 -43.24 -49.67 -2.10
CA MET A 262 -44.17 -48.54 -2.18
C MET A 262 -43.60 -47.50 -3.14
N ARG A 263 -44.25 -47.23 -4.28
CA ARG A 263 -43.90 -46.04 -5.10
C ARG A 263 -44.82 -44.89 -4.75
N LEU A 264 -44.21 -43.82 -4.28
CA LEU A 264 -44.84 -42.52 -4.12
C LEU A 264 -44.66 -41.76 -5.42
N ARG A 265 -45.77 -41.33 -6.04
CA ARG A 265 -45.73 -40.55 -7.28
C ARG A 265 -45.90 -39.07 -7.01
N GLY A 266 -45.17 -38.25 -7.76
CA GLY A 266 -45.39 -36.81 -7.82
C GLY A 266 -45.10 -36.07 -6.51
N LEU A 267 -44.03 -36.41 -5.80
CA LEU A 267 -43.58 -35.65 -4.62
C LEU A 267 -43.14 -34.25 -5.01
N ASP A 268 -43.70 -33.23 -4.35
CA ASP A 268 -43.50 -31.82 -4.68
C ASP A 268 -42.29 -31.21 -3.93
N GLY A 269 -41.15 -31.15 -4.62
CA GLY A 269 -39.95 -30.45 -4.15
C GLY A 269 -39.05 -31.23 -3.18
N PRO A 270 -37.85 -30.70 -2.91
CA PRO A 270 -36.85 -31.32 -2.03
C PRO A 270 -37.29 -31.28 -0.56
N GLY A 271 -36.82 -32.23 0.24
CA GLY A 271 -37.12 -32.31 1.68
C GLY A 271 -37.19 -33.71 2.22
N GLU A 272 -37.48 -33.81 3.52
CA GLU A 272 -37.69 -35.06 4.22
C GLU A 272 -39.19 -35.37 4.26
N TYR A 273 -39.59 -36.49 3.66
CA TYR A 273 -40.96 -36.99 3.67
C TYR A 273 -41.04 -38.14 4.66
N THR A 274 -41.85 -38.00 5.70
CA THR A 274 -42.06 -39.06 6.69
C THR A 274 -43.51 -39.51 6.65
N GLY A 275 -43.72 -40.82 6.64
CA GLY A 275 -45.06 -41.38 6.58
C GLY A 275 -45.16 -42.71 7.31
N THR A 276 -46.38 -43.20 7.47
CA THR A 276 -46.67 -44.48 8.10
C THR A 276 -47.49 -45.37 7.17
N VAL A 277 -46.97 -46.57 6.91
CA VAL A 277 -47.69 -47.62 6.18
C VAL A 277 -48.33 -48.54 7.20
N ARG A 278 -49.63 -48.79 7.04
CA ARG A 278 -50.37 -49.75 7.84
C ARG A 278 -50.71 -50.98 7.02
N MET A 279 -50.39 -52.14 7.58
CA MET A 279 -50.72 -53.43 6.99
C MET A 279 -51.64 -54.18 7.95
N ALA A 280 -52.86 -54.48 7.50
CA ALA A 280 -53.89 -55.10 8.31
C ALA A 280 -53.90 -56.62 8.12
N VAL A 281 -54.03 -57.37 9.22
CA VAL A 281 -54.26 -58.81 9.22
C VAL A 281 -55.73 -59.03 9.63
N PRO A 282 -56.57 -59.71 8.83
CA PRO A 282 -58.02 -59.79 9.08
C PRO A 282 -58.43 -60.27 10.48
N GLN A 283 -57.62 -61.16 11.08
CA GLN A 283 -57.88 -61.73 12.41
C GLN A 283 -56.88 -61.27 13.47
N GLY A 284 -55.97 -60.35 13.13
CA GLY A 284 -54.83 -59.95 13.96
C GLY A 284 -54.69 -58.45 14.17
N VAL A 285 -53.64 -58.06 14.89
CA VAL A 285 -53.31 -56.66 15.14
C VAL A 285 -52.67 -56.08 13.87
N ALA A 286 -53.21 -54.96 13.38
CA ALA A 286 -52.61 -54.25 12.26
C ALA A 286 -51.24 -53.68 12.66
N VAL A 287 -50.27 -53.77 11.76
CA VAL A 287 -48.90 -53.32 12.03
C VAL A 287 -48.62 -52.04 11.24
N GLU A 288 -48.13 -51.04 11.94
CA GLU A 288 -47.78 -49.73 11.40
C GLU A 288 -46.25 -49.60 11.35
N GLN A 289 -45.71 -49.24 10.18
CA GLN A 289 -44.28 -49.03 9.98
C GLN A 289 -44.04 -47.58 9.52
N PRO A 290 -43.29 -46.78 10.31
CA PRO A 290 -42.82 -45.48 9.83
C PRO A 290 -41.74 -45.68 8.78
N PHE A 291 -41.74 -44.80 7.77
CA PHE A 291 -40.70 -44.72 6.75
C PHE A 291 -40.31 -43.26 6.49
N THR A 292 -39.11 -43.08 5.96
CA THR A 292 -38.60 -41.76 5.56
C THR A 292 -38.09 -41.81 4.12
N VAL A 293 -38.37 -40.74 3.37
CA VAL A 293 -37.89 -40.52 2.00
C VAL A 293 -37.22 -39.16 1.94
N TRP A 294 -35.97 -39.13 1.48
CA TRP A 294 -35.23 -37.90 1.22
C TRP A 294 -35.31 -37.57 -0.26
N VAL A 295 -35.95 -36.45 -0.58
CA VAL A 295 -35.98 -35.90 -1.94
C VAL A 295 -34.94 -34.78 -2.00
N ARG A 296 -34.02 -34.86 -2.96
CA ARG A 296 -32.97 -33.87 -3.18
C ARG A 296 -33.06 -33.24 -4.56
N THR A 297 -32.60 -31.99 -4.69
CA THR A 297 -32.49 -31.29 -5.99
C THR A 297 -31.29 -31.82 -6.79
N PRO A 298 -31.30 -31.74 -8.13
CA PRO A 298 -30.20 -32.24 -8.96
C PRO A 298 -28.88 -31.52 -8.61
N TRP A 299 -27.79 -32.29 -8.53
CA TRP A 299 -26.47 -31.78 -8.17
C TRP A 299 -25.96 -30.68 -9.12
N LEU A 300 -26.36 -30.74 -10.41
CA LEU A 300 -25.99 -29.76 -11.42
C LEU A 300 -26.44 -28.34 -11.03
N TRP A 301 -27.57 -28.20 -10.34
CA TRP A 301 -28.03 -26.90 -9.86
C TRP A 301 -27.07 -26.30 -8.83
N GLY A 302 -26.60 -27.12 -7.88
CA GLY A 302 -25.58 -26.72 -6.93
C GLY A 302 -24.26 -26.34 -7.62
N ALA A 303 -23.86 -27.11 -8.64
CA ALA A 303 -22.68 -26.83 -9.44
C ALA A 303 -22.74 -25.47 -10.15
N LEU A 304 -23.89 -25.16 -10.77
CA LEU A 304 -24.11 -23.88 -11.45
C LEU A 304 -24.08 -22.69 -10.49
N LEU A 305 -24.69 -22.82 -9.30
CA LEU A 305 -24.67 -21.76 -8.30
C LEU A 305 -23.25 -21.51 -7.76
N ILE A 306 -22.48 -22.57 -7.50
CA ILE A 306 -21.07 -22.44 -7.11
C ILE A 306 -20.26 -21.76 -8.23
N ALA A 307 -20.44 -22.18 -9.48
CA ALA A 307 -19.75 -21.54 -10.61
C ALA A 307 -20.12 -20.06 -10.76
N ALA A 308 -21.41 -19.71 -10.61
CA ALA A 308 -21.88 -18.32 -10.64
C ALA A 308 -21.26 -17.48 -9.50
N GLY A 309 -21.13 -18.06 -8.31
CA GLY A 309 -20.43 -17.44 -7.18
C GLY A 309 -18.97 -17.16 -7.50
N ALA A 310 -18.25 -18.13 -8.05
CA ALA A 310 -16.83 -18.00 -8.41
C ALA A 310 -16.59 -16.92 -9.47
N VAL A 311 -17.42 -16.89 -10.53
CA VAL A 311 -17.36 -15.86 -11.56
C VAL A 311 -17.65 -14.47 -10.99
N SER A 312 -18.64 -14.36 -10.09
CA SER A 312 -18.97 -13.09 -9.42
C SER A 312 -17.82 -12.60 -8.54
N SER A 313 -17.18 -13.50 -7.78
CA SER A 313 -16.01 -13.18 -6.96
C SER A 313 -14.82 -12.72 -7.80
N TYR A 314 -14.56 -13.39 -8.92
CA TYR A 314 -13.57 -12.95 -9.90
C TYR A 314 -13.89 -11.56 -10.46
N GLY A 315 -15.16 -11.28 -10.80
CA GLY A 315 -15.60 -9.96 -11.25
C GLY A 315 -15.33 -8.85 -10.23
N VAL A 316 -15.63 -9.09 -8.94
CA VAL A 316 -15.32 -8.15 -7.86
C VAL A 316 -13.82 -7.94 -7.69
N ARG A 317 -13.04 -9.01 -7.78
CA ARG A 317 -11.57 -8.93 -7.72
C ARG A 317 -11.00 -8.14 -8.89
N LEU A 318 -11.49 -8.40 -10.11
CA LEU A 318 -11.11 -7.66 -11.31
C LEU A 318 -11.44 -6.17 -11.15
N TYR A 319 -12.64 -5.85 -10.66
CA TYR A 319 -13.05 -4.47 -10.41
C TYR A 319 -12.16 -3.76 -9.38
N THR A 320 -11.91 -4.41 -8.24
CA THR A 320 -11.13 -3.81 -7.13
C THR A 320 -9.64 -3.70 -7.44
N GLN A 321 -9.05 -4.69 -8.10
CA GLN A 321 -7.61 -4.73 -8.38
C GLN A 321 -7.21 -4.02 -9.68
N SER A 322 -8.09 -3.92 -10.68
CA SER A 322 -7.72 -3.37 -11.99
C SER A 322 -8.49 -2.11 -12.38
N ILE A 323 -9.81 -2.05 -12.17
CA ILE A 323 -10.65 -0.95 -12.68
C ILE A 323 -10.60 0.26 -11.74
N ARG A 324 -10.82 0.03 -10.44
CA ARG A 324 -10.86 1.09 -9.41
C ARG A 324 -9.56 1.92 -9.35
N PRO A 325 -8.35 1.33 -9.21
CA PRO A 325 -7.12 2.13 -9.13
C PRO A 325 -6.87 2.93 -10.41
N ARG A 326 -7.16 2.35 -11.60
CA ARG A 326 -7.05 3.07 -12.87
C ARG A 326 -7.99 4.27 -12.95
N ALA A 327 -9.23 4.12 -12.48
CA ALA A 327 -10.18 5.23 -12.42
C ALA A 327 -9.69 6.36 -11.50
N GLN A 328 -9.11 6.01 -10.34
CA GLN A 328 -8.52 6.98 -9.41
C GLN A 328 -7.29 7.68 -10.01
N GLN A 329 -6.38 6.94 -10.64
CA GLN A 329 -5.23 7.50 -11.35
C GLN A 329 -5.66 8.46 -12.47
N LEU A 330 -6.67 8.08 -13.26
CA LEU A 330 -7.21 8.91 -14.33
C LEU A 330 -7.87 10.19 -13.80
N GLN A 331 -8.57 10.11 -12.67
CA GLN A 331 -9.15 11.28 -12.02
C GLN A 331 -8.05 12.24 -11.53
N ARG A 332 -7.00 11.73 -10.86
CA ARG A 332 -5.85 12.53 -10.41
C ARG A 332 -5.14 13.20 -11.59
N ALA A 333 -4.85 12.47 -12.66
CA ALA A 333 -4.22 13.02 -13.85
C ALA A 333 -5.06 14.12 -14.52
N ARG A 334 -6.40 13.98 -14.55
CA ARG A 334 -7.31 15.04 -15.05
C ARG A 334 -7.30 16.29 -14.17
N VAL A 335 -7.19 16.14 -12.86
CA VAL A 335 -7.05 17.28 -11.93
C VAL A 335 -5.74 18.01 -12.19
N LEU A 336 -4.62 17.30 -12.35
CA LEU A 336 -3.32 17.89 -12.71
C LEU A 336 -3.41 18.64 -14.05
N ARG A 337 -4.06 18.06 -15.07
CA ARG A 337 -4.29 18.71 -16.37
C ARG A 337 -5.09 20.01 -16.23
N ARG A 338 -6.18 20.01 -15.45
CA ARG A 338 -7.01 21.21 -15.23
C ARG A 338 -6.22 22.30 -14.51
N ARG A 339 -5.47 21.93 -13.47
CA ARG A 339 -4.59 22.85 -12.74
C ARG A 339 -3.55 23.46 -13.69
N MET A 340 -2.92 22.64 -14.53
CA MET A 340 -1.97 23.13 -15.53
C MET A 340 -2.58 24.07 -16.56
N SER A 341 -3.81 23.80 -17.03
CA SER A 341 -4.48 24.73 -17.95
C SER A 341 -4.77 26.10 -17.32
N VAL A 342 -5.13 26.15 -16.04
CA VAL A 342 -5.32 27.42 -15.31
C VAL A 342 -4.00 28.16 -15.15
N LEU A 343 -2.90 27.44 -14.86
CA LEU A 343 -1.59 28.06 -14.71
C LEU A 343 -1.03 28.63 -16.01
N LEU A 344 -1.43 28.08 -17.17
CA LEU A 344 -1.01 28.53 -18.50
C LEU A 344 -1.76 29.78 -18.98
N GLU A 345 -2.90 30.11 -18.38
CA GLU A 345 -3.69 31.28 -18.75
C GLU A 345 -2.97 32.58 -18.32
N GLY A 346 -2.91 33.56 -19.23
CA GLY A 346 -2.28 34.86 -18.97
C GLY A 346 -0.76 34.84 -18.76
N GLN A 347 -0.05 33.77 -19.15
CA GLN A 347 1.40 33.68 -19.01
C GLN A 347 2.17 34.28 -20.19
N GLU A 348 3.37 34.78 -19.90
CA GLU A 348 4.37 35.18 -20.90
C GLU A 348 4.78 34.00 -21.80
N GLU A 349 5.24 34.30 -23.02
CA GLU A 349 5.48 33.29 -24.07
C GLU A 349 6.48 32.20 -23.62
N ASP A 350 7.56 32.57 -22.92
CA ASP A 350 8.56 31.61 -22.44
C ASP A 350 7.99 30.67 -21.38
N ALA A 351 7.33 31.23 -20.37
CA ALA A 351 6.69 30.44 -19.31
C ALA A 351 5.59 29.53 -19.87
N ARG A 352 4.90 30.00 -20.91
CA ARG A 352 3.91 29.22 -21.65
C ARG A 352 4.56 28.06 -22.42
N LYS A 353 5.71 28.25 -23.06
CA LYS A 353 6.45 27.18 -23.77
C LYS A 353 6.83 26.04 -22.81
N VAL A 354 7.48 26.35 -21.69
CA VAL A 354 7.86 25.35 -20.66
C VAL A 354 6.61 24.64 -20.12
N GLY A 355 5.54 25.38 -19.85
CA GLY A 355 4.31 24.79 -19.35
C GLY A 355 3.58 23.91 -20.37
N LEU A 356 3.68 24.20 -21.67
CA LEU A 356 3.10 23.33 -22.71
C LEU A 356 3.80 21.97 -22.78
N GLU A 357 5.11 21.90 -22.49
CA GLU A 357 5.85 20.64 -22.43
C GLU A 357 5.40 19.77 -21.25
N VAL A 358 5.29 20.36 -20.05
CA VAL A 358 4.75 19.67 -18.86
C VAL A 358 3.31 19.20 -19.12
N ARG A 359 2.48 20.04 -19.76
CA ARG A 359 1.12 19.66 -20.17
C ARG A 359 1.13 18.51 -21.17
N GLY A 360 2.04 18.52 -22.15
CA GLY A 360 2.20 17.44 -23.12
C GLY A 360 2.49 16.10 -22.46
N ARG A 361 3.32 16.11 -21.40
CA ARG A 361 3.59 14.91 -20.58
C ARG A 361 2.38 14.46 -19.76
N ILE A 362 1.62 15.38 -19.16
CA ILE A 362 0.34 15.04 -18.51
C ILE A 362 -0.63 14.40 -19.51
N ASP A 363 -0.74 14.94 -20.73
CA ASP A 363 -1.62 14.42 -21.77
C ASP A 363 -1.16 13.04 -22.27
N ALA A 364 0.16 12.82 -22.41
CA ALA A 364 0.73 11.51 -22.72
C ALA A 364 0.47 10.49 -21.61
N LEU A 365 0.54 10.89 -20.33
CA LEU A 365 0.19 10.06 -19.18
C LEU A 365 -1.30 9.68 -19.19
N ILE A 366 -2.19 10.66 -19.44
CA ILE A 366 -3.64 10.39 -19.57
C ILE A 366 -3.92 9.42 -20.72
N SER A 367 -3.24 9.58 -21.86
CA SER A 367 -3.37 8.66 -23.00
C SER A 367 -2.92 7.25 -22.65
N ARG A 368 -1.79 7.12 -21.93
CA ARG A 368 -1.28 5.82 -21.45
C ARG A 368 -2.19 5.15 -20.43
N ILE A 369 -2.80 5.91 -19.52
CA ILE A 369 -3.80 5.39 -18.56
C ILE A 369 -5.10 4.97 -19.28
N ARG A 370 -5.50 5.71 -20.33
CA ARG A 370 -6.72 5.43 -21.11
C ARG A 370 -6.57 4.28 -22.09
N SER A 371 -5.37 4.00 -22.57
CA SER A 371 -5.19 2.92 -23.53
C SER A 371 -5.62 1.60 -22.88
N PRO A 372 -6.31 0.71 -23.60
CA PRO A 372 -6.73 -0.58 -23.06
C PRO A 372 -5.48 -1.46 -22.88
N VAL A 373 -4.81 -1.34 -21.73
CA VAL A 373 -3.48 -1.93 -21.57
C VAL A 373 -3.55 -3.42 -21.22
N ARG A 374 -3.14 -4.20 -22.22
CA ARG A 374 -2.26 -5.37 -22.10
C ARG A 374 -1.01 -5.01 -21.26
N GLY A 375 -0.99 -5.33 -19.96
CA GLY A 375 0.24 -5.51 -19.17
C GLY A 375 0.89 -4.31 -18.44
N GLY A 376 1.00 -3.11 -19.03
CA GLY A 376 1.64 -1.97 -18.36
C GLY A 376 0.77 -1.36 -17.24
N ARG A 377 1.08 -1.64 -15.97
CA ARG A 377 0.64 -0.78 -14.86
C ARG A 377 1.43 0.53 -14.99
N VAL A 378 0.74 1.63 -15.27
CA VAL A 378 1.34 2.96 -15.08
C VAL A 378 1.72 3.05 -13.62
N ALA A 379 3.02 3.10 -13.34
CA ALA A 379 3.52 3.13 -11.97
C ALA A 379 3.05 4.43 -11.32
N ASP A 380 2.55 4.36 -10.08
CA ASP A 380 2.21 5.56 -9.30
C ASP A 380 3.39 6.54 -9.22
N ALA A 381 4.62 6.06 -9.40
CA ALA A 381 5.82 6.85 -9.57
C ALA A 381 5.78 7.84 -10.75
N GLU A 382 5.21 7.46 -11.91
CA GLU A 382 5.07 8.40 -13.05
C GLU A 382 4.11 9.54 -12.71
N LEU A 383 3.00 9.23 -12.03
CA LEU A 383 2.02 10.23 -11.60
C LEU A 383 2.61 11.17 -10.54
N ALA A 384 3.30 10.62 -9.54
CA ALA A 384 3.99 11.40 -8.51
C ALA A 384 5.04 12.34 -9.11
N ARG A 385 5.80 11.84 -10.10
CA ARG A 385 6.80 12.63 -10.82
C ARG A 385 6.18 13.83 -11.54
N VAL A 386 5.09 13.62 -12.28
CA VAL A 386 4.38 14.70 -12.98
C VAL A 386 3.76 15.70 -11.98
N GLU A 387 3.35 15.25 -10.79
CA GLU A 387 2.92 16.14 -9.73
C GLU A 387 4.07 17.02 -9.21
N SER A 388 5.26 16.47 -9.03
CA SER A 388 6.47 17.23 -8.68
C SER A 388 6.87 18.21 -9.78
N GLU A 389 6.80 17.84 -11.06
CA GLU A 389 7.00 18.75 -12.20
C GLU A 389 6.04 19.95 -12.14
N LEU A 390 4.75 19.70 -11.87
CA LEU A 390 3.75 20.77 -11.77
C LEU A 390 4.05 21.74 -10.61
N ARG A 391 4.43 21.23 -9.43
CA ARG A 391 4.80 22.04 -8.26
C ARG A 391 6.07 22.85 -8.51
N LEU A 392 7.05 22.26 -9.18
CA LEU A 392 8.28 22.94 -9.59
C LEU A 392 7.98 24.06 -10.59
N TYR A 393 7.14 23.81 -11.60
CA TYR A 393 6.70 24.82 -12.56
C TYR A 393 6.01 26.01 -11.89
N GLU A 394 5.13 25.77 -10.91
CA GLU A 394 4.47 26.84 -10.15
C GLU A 394 5.49 27.75 -9.43
N ALA A 395 6.47 27.16 -8.75
CA ALA A 395 7.51 27.90 -8.04
C ALA A 395 8.43 28.63 -9.02
N TRP A 396 8.89 27.95 -10.06
CA TRP A 396 9.73 28.50 -11.12
C TRP A 396 9.07 29.70 -11.79
N ARG A 397 7.78 29.64 -12.11
CA ARG A 397 7.02 30.75 -12.70
C ARG A 397 7.00 31.97 -11.77
N GLY A 398 6.75 31.76 -10.48
CA GLY A 398 6.74 32.82 -9.47
C GLY A 398 8.11 33.52 -9.39
N CYS A 399 9.15 32.73 -9.14
CA CYS A 399 10.53 33.21 -9.03
C CYS A 399 11.03 33.85 -10.34
N SER A 400 10.71 33.28 -11.50
CA SER A 400 11.09 33.84 -12.81
C SER A 400 10.45 35.20 -13.06
N ARG A 401 9.17 35.37 -12.73
CA ARG A 401 8.49 36.68 -12.83
C ARG A 401 9.12 37.72 -11.90
N GLU A 402 9.45 37.32 -10.67
CA GLU A 402 10.12 38.21 -9.70
C GLU A 402 11.53 38.58 -10.16
N LEU A 403 12.31 37.62 -10.67
CA LEU A 403 13.66 37.85 -11.19
C LEU A 403 13.65 38.72 -12.46
N ARG A 404 12.67 38.53 -13.35
CA ARG A 404 12.51 39.34 -14.58
C ARG A 404 12.10 40.78 -14.28
N ALA A 405 11.36 41.00 -13.20
CA ALA A 405 11.03 42.35 -12.72
C ALA A 405 12.27 43.12 -12.23
N LEU A 406 13.37 42.41 -11.93
CA LEU A 406 14.67 43.00 -11.60
C LEU A 406 15.47 43.31 -12.88
N PRO A 407 16.18 44.46 -12.91
CA PRO A 407 17.15 44.76 -13.95
C PRO A 407 18.23 43.68 -14.02
N PRO A 408 18.77 43.40 -15.22
CA PRO A 408 19.71 42.30 -15.42
C PRO A 408 20.94 42.39 -14.51
N GLU A 409 21.40 43.58 -14.16
CA GLU A 409 22.58 43.77 -13.31
C GLU A 409 22.31 43.53 -11.81
N MET A 410 21.05 43.38 -11.40
CA MET A 410 20.65 43.09 -10.01
C MET A 410 20.14 41.66 -9.83
N ARG A 411 20.14 40.85 -10.89
CA ARG A 411 19.72 39.46 -10.83
C ARG A 411 20.79 38.67 -10.09
N PRO A 412 20.46 38.03 -8.95
CA PRO A 412 21.42 37.19 -8.26
C PRO A 412 21.83 36.04 -9.19
N GLU A 413 23.13 35.83 -9.37
CA GLU A 413 23.63 34.73 -10.22
C GLU A 413 23.14 33.37 -9.73
N SER A 414 23.12 33.17 -8.41
CA SER A 414 22.61 31.94 -7.78
C SER A 414 21.12 31.69 -8.05
N ALA A 415 20.30 32.74 -8.10
CA ALA A 415 18.89 32.64 -8.42
C ALA A 415 18.64 32.39 -9.91
N SER A 416 19.44 33.03 -10.75
CA SER A 416 19.41 32.84 -12.21
C SER A 416 19.80 31.41 -12.58
N ALA A 417 20.90 30.89 -12.02
CA ALA A 417 21.36 29.53 -12.25
C ALA A 417 20.34 28.47 -11.76
N ALA A 418 19.72 28.67 -10.59
CA ALA A 418 18.70 27.76 -10.08
C ALA A 418 17.43 27.74 -10.96
N LEU A 419 17.04 28.90 -11.51
CA LEU A 419 15.92 29.00 -12.44
C LEU A 419 16.22 28.33 -13.79
N GLU A 420 17.44 28.45 -14.31
CA GLU A 420 17.88 27.77 -15.53
C GLU A 420 17.95 26.24 -15.35
N GLU A 421 18.45 25.76 -14.21
CA GLU A 421 18.49 24.33 -13.89
C GLU A 421 17.07 23.74 -13.78
N ALA A 422 16.18 24.45 -13.09
CA ALA A 422 14.77 24.05 -12.96
C ALA A 422 14.05 24.10 -14.32
N GLU A 423 14.29 25.11 -15.16
CA GLU A 423 13.75 25.17 -16.51
C GLU A 423 14.22 23.98 -17.35
N THR A 424 15.53 23.68 -17.32
CA THR A 424 16.11 22.56 -18.06
C THR A 424 15.50 21.22 -17.62
N SER A 425 15.32 21.05 -16.31
CA SER A 425 14.71 19.85 -15.72
C SER A 425 13.24 19.71 -16.12
N LEU A 426 12.50 20.82 -16.09
CA LEU A 426 11.12 20.91 -16.56
C LEU A 426 11.03 20.68 -18.06
N ARG A 427 12.02 21.01 -18.88
CA ARG A 427 11.96 20.75 -20.33
C ARG A 427 12.24 19.29 -20.66
N LEU A 428 13.31 18.73 -20.09
CA LEU A 428 13.74 17.35 -20.34
C LEU A 428 12.66 16.33 -19.96
N GLY A 429 12.01 16.51 -18.80
CA GLY A 429 10.95 15.59 -18.37
C GLY A 429 11.41 14.14 -18.28
N THR A 430 12.67 13.91 -17.91
CA THR A 430 13.24 12.60 -17.53
C THR A 430 13.81 12.59 -16.12
N VAL A 431 13.82 13.74 -15.44
CA VAL A 431 14.44 13.92 -14.11
C VAL A 431 13.63 13.23 -13.01
N PRO A 432 14.26 12.45 -12.10
CA PRO A 432 13.55 11.74 -11.03
C PRO A 432 12.84 12.71 -10.07
N ALA A 433 11.75 12.24 -9.46
CA ALA A 433 10.89 13.06 -8.59
C ALA A 433 11.65 13.68 -7.41
N GLU A 434 12.59 12.94 -6.82
CA GLU A 434 13.43 13.40 -5.70
C GLU A 434 14.26 14.63 -6.05
N ARG A 435 14.87 14.65 -7.25
CA ARG A 435 15.66 15.79 -7.71
C ARG A 435 14.78 17.01 -8.02
N LEU A 436 13.57 16.80 -8.54
CA LEU A 436 12.59 17.87 -8.75
C LEU A 436 12.15 18.50 -7.42
N GLU A 437 11.99 17.70 -6.37
CA GLU A 437 11.65 18.20 -5.02
C GLU A 437 12.81 18.96 -4.36
N GLU A 438 14.04 18.51 -4.58
CA GLU A 438 15.24 19.23 -4.13
C GLU A 438 15.34 20.61 -4.80
N GLN A 439 15.17 20.67 -6.13
CA GLN A 439 15.12 21.93 -6.88
C GLN A 439 13.96 22.84 -6.42
N LEU A 440 12.79 22.27 -6.14
CA LEU A 440 11.66 23.01 -5.58
C LEU A 440 12.00 23.62 -4.22
N LYS A 441 12.70 22.88 -3.35
CA LYS A 441 13.16 23.38 -2.05
C LYS A 441 14.17 24.52 -2.20
N VAL A 442 15.10 24.40 -3.15
CA VAL A 442 16.06 25.47 -3.48
C VAL A 442 15.33 26.73 -3.95
N LEU A 443 14.44 26.61 -4.94
CA LEU A 443 13.68 27.77 -5.47
C LEU A 443 12.80 28.44 -4.41
N ARG A 444 12.12 27.66 -3.56
CA ARG A 444 11.31 28.22 -2.46
C ARG A 444 12.15 28.86 -1.36
N GLY A 445 13.39 28.39 -1.16
CA GLY A 445 14.34 28.96 -0.22
C GLY A 445 15.00 30.24 -0.74
N GLN A 446 15.01 30.45 -2.05
CA GLN A 446 15.52 31.68 -2.65
C GLN A 446 14.52 32.82 -2.46
N ASN A 447 14.72 33.61 -1.40
CA ASN A 447 14.02 34.87 -1.24
C ASN A 447 14.62 35.91 -2.20
N VAL A 448 14.08 35.96 -3.42
CA VAL A 448 14.55 36.85 -4.50
C VAL A 448 14.61 38.30 -4.04
N GLN A 449 13.67 38.73 -3.18
CA GLN A 449 13.64 40.09 -2.64
C GLN A 449 14.81 40.37 -1.69
N GLU A 450 15.19 39.43 -0.84
CA GLU A 450 16.34 39.59 0.05
C GLU A 450 17.66 39.57 -0.71
N LEU A 451 17.78 38.71 -1.72
CA LEU A 451 18.95 38.69 -2.59
C LEU A 451 19.07 39.99 -3.41
N ALA A 452 17.97 40.50 -3.95
CA ALA A 452 17.93 41.79 -4.64
C ALA A 452 18.29 42.95 -3.69
N ARG A 453 17.78 42.91 -2.45
CA ARG A 453 18.13 43.89 -1.40
C ARG A 453 19.62 43.86 -1.07
N ALA A 454 20.21 42.67 -0.93
CA ALA A 454 21.64 42.52 -0.69
C ALA A 454 22.47 43.04 -1.88
N GLY A 455 22.06 42.72 -3.11
CA GLY A 455 22.71 43.22 -4.33
C GLY A 455 22.65 44.75 -4.45
N LEU A 456 21.48 45.35 -4.21
CA LEU A 456 21.34 46.81 -4.24
C LEU A 456 22.15 47.47 -3.11
N LYS A 457 22.21 46.85 -1.93
CA LYS A 457 23.02 47.34 -0.81
C LYS A 457 24.51 47.35 -1.14
N ALA A 458 25.04 46.31 -1.78
CA ALA A 458 26.44 46.25 -2.19
C ALA A 458 26.77 47.36 -3.20
N LYS A 459 25.94 47.55 -4.23
CA LYS A 459 26.12 48.62 -5.22
C LYS A 459 25.99 50.02 -4.62
N LEU A 460 25.10 50.18 -3.64
CA LEU A 460 24.95 51.42 -2.89
C LEU A 460 26.24 51.76 -2.13
N GLU A 461 26.82 50.79 -1.42
CA GLU A 461 28.07 50.97 -0.68
C GLU A 461 29.24 51.32 -1.60
N GLU A 462 29.32 50.69 -2.77
CA GLU A 462 30.31 51.01 -3.79
C GLU A 462 30.17 52.45 -4.32
N LEU A 463 28.96 52.84 -4.75
CA LEU A 463 28.70 54.19 -5.26
C LEU A 463 28.93 55.27 -4.20
N GLU A 464 28.57 54.99 -2.94
CA GLU A 464 28.81 55.90 -1.82
C GLU A 464 30.32 56.07 -1.54
N ALA A 465 31.11 55.01 -1.65
CA ALA A 465 32.57 55.07 -1.53
C ALA A 465 33.19 55.89 -2.68
N GLN A 466 32.77 55.64 -3.92
CA GLN A 466 33.22 56.38 -5.10
C GLN A 466 32.83 57.87 -5.03
N ALA A 467 31.61 58.19 -4.60
CA ALA A 467 31.14 59.56 -4.42
C ALA A 467 31.92 60.31 -3.34
N ARG A 468 32.21 59.67 -2.20
CA ARG A 468 33.04 60.26 -1.14
C ARG A 468 34.47 60.54 -1.61
N ALA A 469 35.09 59.58 -2.29
CA ALA A 469 36.44 59.75 -2.83
C ALA A 469 36.50 60.91 -3.84
N LEU A 470 35.49 61.04 -4.70
CA LEU A 470 35.39 62.13 -5.66
C LEU A 470 35.12 63.48 -4.97
N ALA A 471 34.27 63.51 -3.94
CA ALA A 471 34.01 64.72 -3.17
C ALA A 471 35.27 65.22 -2.45
N GLN A 472 36.06 64.31 -1.85
CA GLN A 472 37.34 64.65 -1.23
C GLN A 472 38.35 65.19 -2.25
N LYS A 473 38.37 64.64 -3.47
CA LYS A 473 39.25 65.10 -4.55
C LYS A 473 38.89 66.52 -5.03
N LEU A 474 37.59 66.84 -5.09
CA LEU A 474 37.09 68.12 -5.62
C LEU A 474 37.03 69.23 -4.55
N GLY A 475 37.06 68.90 -3.25
CA GLY A 475 37.08 69.89 -2.18
C GLY A 475 35.82 70.78 -2.17
N GLU A 476 36.03 72.10 -2.03
CA GLU A 476 34.96 73.12 -1.98
C GLU A 476 34.45 73.57 -3.35
N ASP A 477 34.90 72.93 -4.44
CA ASP A 477 34.39 73.23 -5.79
C ASP A 477 32.88 73.01 -5.89
N SER A 478 32.23 73.73 -6.82
CA SER A 478 30.78 73.59 -7.08
C SER A 478 30.32 72.14 -7.29
N LEU A 479 31.17 71.29 -7.87
CA LEU A 479 30.91 69.86 -8.04
C LEU A 479 31.09 69.07 -6.74
N GLY A 480 32.10 69.39 -5.93
CA GLY A 480 32.29 68.82 -4.58
C GLY A 480 31.12 69.14 -3.65
N PHE A 481 30.58 70.35 -3.75
CA PHE A 481 29.35 70.76 -3.04
C PHE A 481 28.15 69.89 -3.44
N ARG A 482 27.90 69.69 -4.74
CA ARG A 482 26.80 68.83 -5.22
C ARG A 482 26.94 67.38 -4.75
N LEU A 483 28.14 66.82 -4.79
CA LEU A 483 28.36 65.46 -4.26
C LEU A 483 28.05 65.40 -2.76
N THR A 484 28.53 66.38 -2.00
CA THR A 484 28.43 66.37 -0.53
C THR A 484 27.02 66.62 -0.03
N TYR A 485 26.29 67.57 -0.63
CA TYR A 485 25.00 68.05 -0.12
C TYR A 485 23.79 67.55 -0.92
N GLU A 486 23.96 67.07 -2.16
CA GLU A 486 22.85 66.50 -2.95
C GLU A 486 22.95 64.97 -3.04
N LEU A 487 24.09 64.45 -3.51
CA LEU A 487 24.22 63.02 -3.80
C LEU A 487 24.34 62.15 -2.54
N LEU A 488 25.23 62.48 -1.60
CA LEU A 488 25.43 61.66 -0.40
C LEU A 488 24.15 61.55 0.47
N PRO A 489 23.37 62.62 0.70
CA PRO A 489 22.08 62.50 1.37
C PRO A 489 21.08 61.61 0.62
N LEU A 490 21.01 61.74 -0.71
CA LEU A 490 20.14 60.86 -1.53
C LEU A 490 20.53 59.38 -1.39
N LEU A 491 21.82 59.05 -1.32
CA LEU A 491 22.30 57.68 -1.07
C LEU A 491 21.97 57.19 0.36
N GLN A 492 21.97 58.09 1.36
CA GLN A 492 21.52 57.75 2.71
C GLN A 492 20.02 57.45 2.77
N ASP A 493 19.20 58.20 2.03
CA ASP A 493 17.77 57.93 1.88
C ASP A 493 17.52 56.56 1.25
N VAL A 494 18.27 56.22 0.19
CA VAL A 494 18.23 54.87 -0.41
C VAL A 494 18.55 53.79 0.62
N ARG A 495 19.60 54.00 1.45
CA ARG A 495 19.96 53.08 2.53
C ARG A 495 18.81 52.91 3.53
N ALA A 496 18.17 54.00 3.94
CA ALA A 496 17.06 53.99 4.88
C ALA A 496 15.84 53.25 4.30
N ARG A 497 15.48 53.49 3.03
CA ARG A 497 14.39 52.78 2.32
C ARG A 497 14.68 51.29 2.17
N LEU A 498 15.93 50.93 1.85
CA LEU A 498 16.36 49.53 1.88
C LEU A 498 16.24 48.93 3.28
N GLY A 499 16.54 49.69 4.33
CA GLY A 499 16.33 49.30 5.73
C GLY A 499 14.87 48.93 6.04
N GLN A 500 13.93 49.70 5.49
CA GLN A 500 12.48 49.53 5.64
C GLN A 500 11.86 48.41 4.79
N GLY A 501 12.63 47.83 3.85
CA GLY A 501 12.14 46.77 2.96
C GLY A 501 11.46 47.27 1.68
N ASP A 502 11.42 48.58 1.43
CA ASP A 502 10.88 49.15 0.19
C ASP A 502 11.94 49.16 -0.92
N VAL A 503 12.21 47.98 -1.47
CA VAL A 503 13.21 47.76 -2.52
C VAL A 503 12.87 48.54 -3.80
N THR A 504 11.59 48.69 -4.11
CA THR A 504 11.10 49.40 -5.31
C THR A 504 11.43 50.89 -5.28
N THR A 505 11.08 51.58 -4.20
CA THR A 505 11.37 53.02 -4.06
C THR A 505 12.87 53.25 -3.90
N ALA A 506 13.56 52.40 -3.13
CA ALA A 506 15.00 52.47 -2.99
C ALA A 506 15.71 52.35 -4.34
N ARG A 507 15.24 51.46 -5.22
CA ARG A 507 15.78 51.31 -6.59
C ARG A 507 15.60 52.57 -7.42
N GLN A 508 14.40 53.16 -7.41
CA GLN A 508 14.14 54.39 -8.18
C GLN A 508 15.04 55.53 -7.71
N GLN A 509 15.19 55.70 -6.39
CA GLN A 509 16.08 56.71 -5.82
C GLN A 509 17.56 56.40 -6.10
N PHE A 510 17.95 55.13 -6.11
CA PHE A 510 19.32 54.73 -6.48
C PHE A 510 19.64 55.08 -7.93
N GLU A 511 18.73 54.82 -8.88
CA GLU A 511 18.94 55.22 -10.29
C GLU A 511 19.01 56.75 -10.45
N MET A 512 18.20 57.51 -9.70
CA MET A 512 18.33 58.97 -9.64
C MET A 512 19.71 59.39 -9.10
N ALA A 513 20.22 58.71 -8.07
CA ALA A 513 21.54 58.97 -7.52
C ALA A 513 22.66 58.62 -8.51
N ARG A 514 22.56 57.49 -9.22
CA ARG A 514 23.48 57.12 -10.30
C ARG A 514 23.49 58.16 -11.41
N ARG A 515 22.33 58.65 -11.83
CA ARG A 515 22.20 59.71 -12.85
C ARG A 515 22.87 61.01 -12.39
N SER A 516 22.62 61.43 -11.14
CA SER A 516 23.26 62.60 -10.55
C SER A 516 24.78 62.46 -10.48
N TYR A 517 25.28 61.30 -10.05
CA TYR A 517 26.71 60.99 -10.03
C TYR A 517 27.33 61.05 -11.44
N PHE A 518 26.66 60.45 -12.43
CA PHE A 518 27.07 60.50 -13.83
C PHE A 518 27.15 61.95 -14.36
N ASP A 519 26.19 62.80 -14.02
CA ASP A 519 26.20 64.20 -14.45
C ASP A 519 27.36 64.98 -13.83
N VAL A 520 27.74 64.66 -12.58
CA VAL A 520 28.94 65.21 -11.94
C VAL A 520 30.20 64.77 -12.68
N LEU A 521 30.34 63.49 -13.05
CA LEU A 521 31.48 63.00 -13.83
C LEU A 521 31.59 63.69 -15.20
N CYS A 522 30.46 63.84 -15.91
CA CYS A 522 30.45 64.55 -17.18
C CYS A 522 30.81 66.04 -17.01
N ALA A 523 30.41 66.66 -15.90
CA ALA A 523 30.77 68.04 -15.59
C ALA A 523 32.26 68.18 -15.22
N GLU A 524 32.82 67.25 -14.45
CA GLU A 524 34.25 67.21 -14.11
C GLU A 524 35.10 67.12 -15.37
N LEU A 525 34.79 66.16 -16.26
CA LEU A 525 35.52 66.03 -17.52
C LEU A 525 35.35 67.27 -18.40
N SER A 526 34.15 67.84 -18.47
CA SER A 526 33.89 69.08 -19.21
C SER A 526 34.68 70.27 -18.65
N GLN A 527 34.90 70.35 -17.33
CA GLN A 527 35.73 71.38 -16.71
C GLN A 527 37.22 71.12 -17.00
N ALA A 528 37.66 69.87 -16.95
CA ALA A 528 39.04 69.50 -17.26
C ALA A 528 39.46 69.89 -18.70
N VAL A 529 38.60 69.65 -19.69
CA VAL A 529 38.87 70.06 -21.09
C VAL A 529 38.65 71.55 -21.36
N ALA A 530 37.96 72.26 -20.46
CA ALA A 530 37.75 73.71 -20.55
C ALA A 530 38.87 74.51 -19.87
N SER A 531 39.91 73.86 -19.35
CA SER A 531 41.06 74.53 -18.76
C SER A 531 41.68 75.54 -19.74
N PRO A 532 41.93 76.80 -19.32
CA PRO A 532 42.48 77.84 -20.18
C PRO A 532 43.96 77.57 -20.55
N ARG A 533 44.66 76.73 -19.77
CA ARG A 533 46.03 76.30 -20.08
C ARG A 533 45.98 75.00 -20.89
N ASN A 534 46.48 75.04 -22.13
CA ASN A 534 46.62 73.85 -22.96
C ASN A 534 47.69 72.91 -22.37
N PRO A 535 47.46 71.58 -22.36
CA PRO A 535 48.49 70.63 -22.00
C PRO A 535 49.71 70.71 -22.93
N ARG A 536 50.90 70.43 -22.40
CA ARG A 536 52.14 70.44 -23.18
C ARG A 536 52.05 69.42 -24.34
N GLY A 537 52.55 69.82 -25.51
CA GLY A 537 52.47 69.05 -26.76
C GLY A 537 51.30 69.43 -27.67
N PHE A 538 50.25 70.07 -27.13
CA PHE A 538 49.12 70.50 -27.96
C PHE A 538 49.31 71.90 -28.53
N SER A 539 49.05 72.04 -29.83
CA SER A 539 48.71 73.35 -30.38
C SER A 539 47.36 73.85 -29.86
N LEU A 540 47.15 75.17 -29.92
CA LEU A 540 45.90 75.79 -29.49
C LEU A 540 44.70 75.30 -30.33
N GLU A 541 44.92 75.00 -31.60
CA GLU A 541 43.88 74.49 -32.52
C GLU A 541 43.51 73.03 -32.19
N GLU A 542 44.51 72.16 -32.02
CA GLU A 542 44.28 70.75 -31.64
C GLU A 542 43.61 70.61 -30.28
N TRP A 543 43.95 71.47 -29.32
CA TRP A 543 43.28 71.47 -28.01
C TRP A 543 41.81 71.88 -28.14
N ARG A 544 41.50 72.91 -28.95
CA ARG A 544 40.10 73.31 -29.21
C ARG A 544 39.31 72.22 -29.91
N GLU A 545 39.90 71.53 -30.89
CA GLU A 545 39.29 70.41 -31.59
C GLU A 545 38.97 69.26 -30.63
N LEU A 546 39.95 68.81 -29.84
CA LEU A 546 39.75 67.78 -28.83
C LEU A 546 38.68 68.17 -27.81
N THR A 547 38.68 69.43 -27.34
CA THR A 547 37.68 69.92 -26.40
C THR A 547 36.28 69.92 -27.01
N SER A 548 36.13 70.28 -28.29
CA SER A 548 34.85 70.21 -29.01
C SER A 548 34.36 68.77 -29.13
N ASP A 549 35.23 67.85 -29.54
CA ASP A 549 34.91 66.43 -29.73
C ASP A 549 34.51 65.74 -28.43
N VAL A 550 35.25 65.99 -27.34
CA VAL A 550 34.93 65.45 -26.02
C VAL A 550 33.59 66.01 -25.53
N LYS A 551 33.30 67.31 -25.72
CA LYS A 551 32.02 67.91 -25.34
C LYS A 551 30.84 67.32 -26.12
N GLU A 552 31.00 67.05 -27.42
CA GLU A 552 29.95 66.43 -28.22
C GLU A 552 29.71 64.98 -27.78
N ARG A 553 30.77 64.20 -27.53
CA ARG A 553 30.64 62.84 -26.97
C ARG A 553 29.96 62.84 -25.60
N LEU A 554 30.28 63.80 -24.73
CA LEU A 554 29.62 63.96 -23.42
C LEU A 554 28.15 64.32 -23.56
N LYS A 555 27.79 65.15 -24.55
CA LYS A 555 26.39 65.46 -24.86
C LYS A 555 25.63 64.22 -25.31
N GLN A 556 26.23 63.39 -26.17
CA GLN A 556 25.65 62.10 -26.58
C GLN A 556 25.50 61.14 -25.39
N ALA A 557 26.50 61.07 -24.52
CA ALA A 557 26.46 60.25 -23.30
C ALA A 557 25.31 60.69 -22.38
N ARG A 558 25.11 62.00 -22.17
CA ARG A 558 23.97 62.54 -21.40
C ARG A 558 22.62 62.21 -22.02
N ALA A 559 22.47 62.36 -23.33
CA ALA A 559 21.22 62.06 -24.02
C ALA A 559 20.85 60.57 -23.93
N ARG A 560 21.86 59.67 -23.91
CA ARG A 560 21.64 58.23 -23.72
C ARG A 560 21.36 57.85 -22.28
N ALA A 561 22.00 58.52 -21.33
CA ALA A 561 21.78 58.33 -19.90
C ALA A 561 20.33 58.66 -19.45
N ASP A 562 19.60 59.51 -20.18
CA ASP A 562 18.17 59.77 -19.94
C ASP A 562 17.28 58.55 -20.23
N VAL A 563 17.74 57.64 -21.11
CA VAL A 563 17.04 56.40 -21.45
C VAL A 563 17.61 55.22 -20.66
N ASN A 564 18.93 55.09 -20.62
CA ASN A 564 19.66 54.05 -19.90
C ASN A 564 20.98 54.61 -19.36
N VAL A 565 21.07 54.73 -18.04
CA VAL A 565 22.23 55.29 -17.34
C VAL A 565 23.51 54.48 -17.61
N ASP A 566 23.42 53.15 -17.73
CA ASP A 566 24.57 52.27 -18.01
C ASP A 566 25.16 52.52 -19.41
N GLU A 567 24.30 52.70 -20.41
CA GLU A 567 24.76 53.07 -21.76
C GLU A 567 25.42 54.46 -21.75
N GLY A 568 24.88 55.38 -20.95
CA GLY A 568 25.48 56.68 -20.66
C GLY A 568 26.89 56.55 -20.10
N PHE A 569 27.08 55.77 -19.03
CA PHE A 569 28.39 55.51 -18.42
C PHE A 569 29.40 54.93 -19.42
N ARG A 570 28.97 53.98 -20.25
CA ARG A 570 29.83 53.40 -21.30
C ARG A 570 30.30 54.45 -22.31
N LEU A 571 29.39 55.34 -22.74
CA LEU A 571 29.74 56.43 -23.65
C LEU A 571 30.64 57.48 -22.99
N TYR A 572 30.42 57.78 -21.70
CA TYR A 572 31.31 58.62 -20.91
C TYR A 572 32.72 58.02 -20.81
N GLN A 573 32.84 56.72 -20.50
CA GLN A 573 34.12 56.01 -20.46
C GLN A 573 34.81 56.08 -21.84
N GLY A 574 34.07 55.92 -22.93
CA GLY A 574 34.58 56.11 -24.29
C GLY A 574 35.08 57.53 -24.57
N ALA A 575 34.35 58.56 -24.11
CA ALA A 575 34.76 59.96 -24.22
C ALA A 575 36.03 60.25 -23.40
N TYR A 576 36.10 59.71 -22.18
CA TYR A 576 37.24 59.87 -21.29
C TYR A 576 38.48 59.11 -21.80
N ALA A 577 38.30 57.90 -22.32
CA ALA A 577 39.37 57.15 -22.98
C ALA A 577 39.92 57.88 -24.20
N HIS A 578 39.05 58.50 -25.02
CA HIS A 578 39.46 59.32 -26.14
C HIS A 578 40.29 60.54 -25.70
N TYR A 579 39.84 61.24 -24.66
CA TYR A 579 40.57 62.35 -24.04
C TYR A 579 41.97 61.92 -23.56
N VAL A 580 42.05 60.87 -22.74
CA VAL A 580 43.31 60.36 -22.18
C VAL A 580 44.24 59.83 -23.28
N ARG A 581 43.70 59.17 -24.32
CA ARG A 581 44.50 58.71 -25.47
C ARG A 581 45.23 59.86 -26.14
N ARG A 582 44.53 60.96 -26.43
CA ARG A 582 45.13 62.11 -27.10
C ARG A 582 46.18 62.75 -26.21
N LEU A 583 45.92 62.89 -24.91
CA LEU A 583 46.92 63.37 -23.93
C LEU A 583 48.20 62.51 -23.92
N LEU A 584 48.07 61.18 -23.96
CA LEU A 584 49.20 60.26 -23.95
C LEU A 584 50.05 60.37 -25.22
N LEU A 585 49.41 60.52 -26.40
CA LEU A 585 50.11 60.67 -27.67
C LEU A 585 50.94 61.95 -27.71
N GLU A 586 50.36 63.08 -27.29
CA GLU A 586 51.09 64.36 -27.28
C GLU A 586 52.21 64.39 -26.23
N LEU A 587 51.97 63.83 -25.03
CA LEU A 587 53.02 63.77 -24.00
C LEU A 587 54.17 62.86 -24.43
N ARG A 588 53.90 61.77 -25.15
CA ARG A 588 54.95 60.92 -25.72
C ARG A 588 55.82 61.68 -26.73
N GLY A 589 55.19 62.45 -27.63
CA GLY A 589 55.93 63.32 -28.55
C GLY A 589 56.83 64.31 -27.80
N ALA A 590 56.31 64.93 -26.75
CA ALA A 590 57.09 65.85 -25.91
C ALA A 590 58.25 65.18 -25.14
N VAL A 591 58.09 63.92 -24.70
CA VAL A 591 59.17 63.13 -24.07
C VAL A 591 60.25 62.78 -25.09
N GLU A 592 59.86 62.36 -26.30
CA GLU A 592 60.80 62.02 -27.38
C GLU A 592 61.61 63.25 -27.82
N GLU A 593 60.95 64.42 -27.94
CA GLU A 593 61.61 65.70 -28.21
C GLU A 593 62.59 66.06 -27.09
N ALA A 594 62.17 66.02 -25.83
CA ALA A 594 63.03 66.31 -24.68
C ALA A 594 64.24 65.37 -24.64
N ARG A 595 64.05 64.08 -24.93
CA ARG A 595 65.12 63.06 -24.93
C ARG A 595 66.18 63.34 -25.99
N SER A 596 65.81 63.89 -27.14
CA SER A 596 66.75 64.23 -28.21
C SER A 596 67.77 65.30 -27.81
N THR A 597 67.44 66.13 -26.81
CA THR A 597 68.27 67.23 -26.30
C THR A 597 68.87 66.97 -24.91
N ALA A 598 68.59 65.80 -24.33
CA ALA A 598 68.89 65.50 -22.92
C ALA A 598 70.31 64.99 -22.67
N THR A 599 70.87 65.40 -21.52
CA THR A 599 72.12 64.86 -20.95
C THR A 599 71.91 63.47 -20.33
N GLU A 600 72.99 62.70 -20.12
CA GLU A 600 72.92 61.34 -19.54
C GLU A 600 72.18 61.28 -18.18
N ALA A 601 72.36 62.28 -17.32
CA ALA A 601 71.67 62.34 -16.03
C ALA A 601 70.15 62.56 -16.18
N GLN A 602 69.71 63.25 -17.23
CA GLN A 602 68.29 63.52 -17.51
C GLN A 602 67.60 62.35 -18.21
N LYS A 603 68.37 61.53 -18.95
CA LYS A 603 67.82 60.34 -19.62
C LYS A 603 67.16 59.39 -18.62
N ALA A 604 67.67 59.27 -17.41
CA ALA A 604 67.06 58.44 -16.36
C ALA A 604 65.63 58.89 -15.99
N ASP A 605 65.39 60.19 -15.80
CA ASP A 605 64.05 60.71 -15.48
C ASP A 605 63.10 60.61 -16.68
N LEU A 606 63.61 60.80 -17.91
CA LEU A 606 62.84 60.65 -19.14
C LEU A 606 62.49 59.18 -19.41
N ASP A 607 63.39 58.24 -19.12
CA ASP A 607 63.12 56.81 -19.22
C ASP A 607 62.05 56.38 -18.19
N ALA A 608 62.04 56.97 -17.00
CA ALA A 608 60.98 56.79 -16.02
C ALA A 608 59.64 57.34 -16.51
N ALA A 609 59.62 58.53 -17.14
CA ALA A 609 58.42 59.09 -17.76
C ALA A 609 57.90 58.20 -18.90
N GLU A 610 58.79 57.68 -19.76
CA GLU A 610 58.45 56.77 -20.86
C GLU A 610 57.87 55.44 -20.34
N ALA A 611 58.44 54.88 -19.28
CA ALA A 611 57.92 53.68 -18.62
C ALA A 611 56.48 53.90 -18.12
N LYS A 612 56.21 55.05 -17.48
CA LYS A 612 54.86 55.43 -17.02
C LYS A 612 53.88 55.66 -18.17
N LEU A 613 54.32 56.23 -19.29
CA LEU A 613 53.51 56.32 -20.51
C LEU A 613 53.15 54.95 -21.07
N ARG A 614 54.08 54.00 -21.08
CA ARG A 614 53.81 52.61 -21.50
C ARG A 614 52.79 51.94 -20.58
N GLU A 615 52.94 52.09 -19.26
CA GLU A 615 51.94 51.61 -18.29
C GLU A 615 50.56 52.24 -18.54
N ALA A 616 50.51 53.55 -18.81
CA ALA A 616 49.26 54.25 -19.11
C ALA A 616 48.59 53.76 -20.40
N MET A 617 49.36 53.48 -21.46
CA MET A 617 48.82 52.92 -22.70
C MET A 617 48.30 51.48 -22.50
N LEU A 618 48.99 50.67 -21.69
CA LEU A 618 48.52 49.33 -21.34
C LEU A 618 47.21 49.36 -20.55
N ALA A 619 47.09 50.25 -19.56
CA ALA A 619 45.84 50.48 -18.84
C ALA A 619 44.70 50.91 -19.77
N LEU A 620 44.98 51.82 -20.72
CA LEU A 620 43.99 52.24 -21.70
C LEU A 620 43.56 51.10 -22.65
N ALA A 621 44.49 50.22 -23.04
CA ALA A 621 44.20 49.03 -23.84
C ALA A 621 43.36 48.00 -23.08
N ALA A 622 43.47 47.97 -21.75
CA ALA A 622 42.65 47.17 -20.84
C ALA A 622 41.31 47.85 -20.45
N GLU A 623 40.89 48.88 -21.19
CA GLU A 623 39.64 49.64 -20.96
C GLU A 623 39.57 50.35 -19.58
N SER A 624 40.71 50.68 -18.95
CA SER A 624 40.79 51.39 -17.67
C SER A 624 41.29 52.85 -17.79
N PRO A 625 40.50 53.78 -18.38
CA PRO A 625 40.97 55.13 -18.68
C PRO A 625 41.31 55.98 -17.42
N HIS A 626 40.72 55.68 -16.26
CA HIS A 626 41.07 56.35 -15.00
C HIS A 626 42.46 55.98 -14.49
N GLU A 627 42.84 54.71 -14.60
CA GLU A 627 44.19 54.27 -14.27
C GLU A 627 45.19 54.85 -15.28
N ALA A 628 44.87 54.82 -16.57
CA ALA A 628 45.66 55.46 -17.61
C ALA A 628 45.89 56.96 -17.33
N SER A 629 44.85 57.68 -16.86
CA SER A 629 44.96 59.10 -16.47
C SER A 629 45.84 59.31 -15.23
N ALA A 630 45.81 58.40 -14.25
CA ALA A 630 46.71 58.46 -13.09
C ALA A 630 48.18 58.27 -13.51
N ARG A 631 48.46 57.24 -14.32
CA ARG A 631 49.80 56.98 -14.86
C ARG A 631 50.28 58.11 -15.79
N TYR A 632 49.38 58.71 -16.57
CA TYR A 632 49.66 59.92 -17.35
C TYR A 632 50.13 61.08 -16.47
N ARG A 633 49.48 61.33 -15.32
CA ARG A 633 49.90 62.38 -14.40
C ARG A 633 51.30 62.10 -13.84
N GLU A 634 51.57 60.86 -13.41
CA GLU A 634 52.91 60.46 -12.96
C GLU A 634 53.98 60.66 -14.04
N ALA A 635 53.68 60.30 -15.30
CA ALA A 635 54.58 60.51 -16.42
C ALA A 635 54.84 62.00 -16.69
N ARG A 636 53.78 62.82 -16.65
CA ARG A 636 53.87 64.27 -16.82
C ARG A 636 54.72 64.90 -15.73
N ASP A 637 54.52 64.50 -14.48
CA ASP A 637 55.26 65.03 -13.34
C ASP A 637 56.74 64.58 -13.38
N ALA A 638 57.04 63.39 -13.91
CA ALA A 638 58.41 62.94 -14.20
C ALA A 638 59.08 63.78 -15.31
N LEU A 639 58.38 64.04 -16.42
CA LEU A 639 58.88 64.93 -17.48
C LEU A 639 59.14 66.35 -16.96
N GLN A 640 58.23 66.89 -16.14
CA GLN A 640 58.38 68.21 -15.53
C GLN A 640 59.62 68.26 -14.61
N ARG A 641 59.88 67.21 -13.82
CA ARG A 641 61.09 67.10 -13.00
C ARG A 641 62.36 67.10 -13.84
N ALA A 642 62.39 66.33 -14.94
CA ALA A 642 63.55 66.29 -15.85
C ALA A 642 63.86 67.68 -16.44
N GLN A 643 62.83 68.38 -16.90
CA GLN A 643 62.96 69.72 -17.51
C GLN A 643 63.34 70.78 -16.48
N THR A 644 62.74 70.75 -15.30
CA THR A 644 63.11 71.64 -14.19
C THR A 644 64.58 71.42 -13.79
N GLY A 645 65.04 70.16 -13.77
CA GLY A 645 66.45 69.81 -13.58
C GLY A 645 67.37 70.36 -14.68
N GLN A 646 66.93 70.35 -15.94
CA GLN A 646 67.66 70.93 -17.08
C GLN A 646 67.85 72.44 -16.94
N VAL A 647 66.78 73.17 -16.67
CA VAL A 647 66.85 74.62 -16.50
C VAL A 647 67.71 74.97 -15.29
N ARG A 648 67.58 74.22 -14.18
CA ARG A 648 68.45 74.40 -13.00
C ARG A 648 69.93 74.19 -13.32
N ALA A 649 70.27 73.13 -14.05
CA ALA A 649 71.64 72.85 -14.46
C ALA A 649 72.18 73.95 -15.38
N ARG A 650 71.35 74.46 -16.30
CA ARG A 650 71.71 75.58 -17.20
C ARG A 650 71.94 76.89 -16.45
N ILE A 651 71.07 77.22 -15.49
CA ILE A 651 71.26 78.38 -14.59
C ILE A 651 72.58 78.24 -13.82
N ALA A 652 72.88 77.06 -13.27
CA ALA A 652 74.12 76.82 -12.55
C ALA A 652 75.36 76.95 -13.46
N GLY A 653 75.31 76.44 -14.70
CA GLY A 653 76.37 76.60 -15.70
C GLY A 653 76.61 78.06 -16.06
N LEU A 654 75.55 78.82 -16.37
CA LEU A 654 75.65 80.25 -16.67
C LEU A 654 76.18 81.05 -15.47
N ARG A 655 75.80 80.71 -14.24
CA ARG A 655 76.35 81.34 -13.03
C ARG A 655 77.85 81.09 -12.85
N ALA A 656 78.30 79.87 -13.13
CA ALA A 656 79.73 79.54 -13.07
C ALA A 656 80.51 80.34 -14.13
N GLU A 657 79.95 80.50 -15.33
CA GLU A 657 80.56 81.31 -16.39
C GLU A 657 80.56 82.81 -16.08
N VAL A 658 79.46 83.36 -15.56
CA VAL A 658 79.39 84.75 -15.07
C VAL A 658 80.44 84.99 -13.99
N SER A 659 80.60 84.06 -13.04
CA SER A 659 81.60 84.15 -11.97
C SER A 659 83.03 84.15 -12.52
N ARG A 660 83.31 83.31 -13.53
CA ARG A 660 84.60 83.29 -14.23
C ARG A 660 84.87 84.63 -14.94
N LYS A 661 83.95 85.09 -15.79
CA LYS A 661 84.08 86.37 -16.52
C LYS A 661 84.19 87.57 -15.58
N ARG A 662 83.55 87.52 -14.39
CA ARG A 662 83.66 88.55 -13.35
C ARG A 662 85.06 88.66 -12.76
N GLY A 663 85.78 87.53 -12.65
CA GLY A 663 87.18 87.52 -12.22
C GLY A 663 88.15 88.08 -13.27
N GLU A 664 87.76 88.07 -14.55
CA GLU A 664 88.53 88.59 -15.70
C GLU A 664 88.20 90.04 -16.04
N ALA A 665 87.16 90.62 -15.43
CA ALA A 665 86.69 91.97 -15.73
C ALA A 665 87.63 93.05 -15.15
N GLU A 666 88.16 93.91 -16.01
CA GLU A 666 89.09 94.99 -15.63
C GLU A 666 88.35 96.34 -15.40
N GLY A 667 87.12 96.48 -15.90
CA GLY A 667 86.34 97.73 -15.84
C GLY A 667 85.06 97.66 -15.02
N GLU A 668 84.66 98.79 -14.43
CA GLU A 668 83.41 98.91 -13.64
C GLU A 668 82.15 98.66 -14.48
N GLY A 669 82.14 99.09 -15.75
CA GLY A 669 81.03 98.84 -16.68
C GLY A 669 80.81 97.35 -16.98
N GLN A 670 81.90 96.59 -17.11
CA GLN A 670 81.90 95.14 -17.29
C GLN A 670 81.30 94.42 -16.07
N LEU A 671 81.64 94.86 -14.85
CA LEU A 671 81.06 94.32 -13.63
C LEU A 671 79.56 94.60 -13.50
N HIS A 672 79.09 95.76 -13.98
CA HIS A 672 77.68 96.12 -13.98
C HIS A 672 76.85 95.21 -14.91
N GLU A 673 77.32 94.93 -16.12
CA GLU A 673 76.65 94.04 -17.07
C GLU A 673 76.53 92.60 -16.53
N LEU A 674 77.61 92.06 -15.96
CA LEU A 674 77.58 90.74 -15.31
C LEU A 674 76.65 90.71 -14.08
N GLY A 675 76.52 91.84 -13.38
CA GLY A 675 75.53 92.01 -12.31
C GLY A 675 74.09 91.90 -12.80
N HIS A 676 73.78 92.49 -13.96
CA HIS A 676 72.45 92.37 -14.59
C HIS A 676 72.14 90.93 -15.03
N ILE A 677 73.12 90.24 -15.64
CA ILE A 677 72.97 88.82 -16.03
C ILE A 677 72.70 87.96 -14.79
N ASN A 678 73.42 88.18 -13.69
CA ASN A 678 73.19 87.45 -12.45
C ASN A 678 71.80 87.72 -11.84
N ALA A 679 71.28 88.95 -11.98
CA ALA A 679 69.91 89.27 -11.57
C ALA A 679 68.87 88.48 -12.37
N LEU A 680 69.03 88.40 -13.70
CA LEU A 680 68.17 87.58 -14.56
C LEU A 680 68.20 86.09 -14.17
N LEU A 681 69.38 85.56 -13.82
CA LEU A 681 69.52 84.16 -13.36
C LEU A 681 68.84 83.92 -11.99
N ASN A 682 68.86 84.89 -11.09
CA ASN A 682 68.12 84.82 -9.82
C ASN A 682 66.60 84.85 -10.05
N GLU A 683 66.13 85.71 -10.97
CA GLU A 683 64.72 85.75 -11.36
C GLU A 683 64.27 84.46 -12.03
N ALA A 684 65.13 83.83 -12.84
CA ALA A 684 64.88 82.53 -13.46
C ALA A 684 64.77 81.42 -12.41
N GLU A 685 65.65 81.41 -11.41
CA GLU A 685 65.61 80.42 -10.32
C GLU A 685 64.37 80.59 -9.43
N LEU A 686 63.97 81.83 -9.13
CA LEU A 686 62.72 82.10 -8.40
C LEU A 686 61.49 81.69 -9.22
N ALA A 687 61.54 81.84 -10.54
CA ALA A 687 60.50 81.37 -11.45
C ALA A 687 60.60 79.86 -11.74
N LEU A 688 61.53 79.11 -11.14
CA LEU A 688 61.70 77.69 -11.43
C LEU A 688 60.71 76.83 -10.63
N THR A 689 59.44 76.97 -10.97
CA THR A 689 58.35 76.10 -10.51
C THR A 689 57.75 75.37 -11.71
N PRO A 690 57.05 74.23 -11.52
CA PRO A 690 56.40 73.51 -12.61
C PRO A 690 55.45 74.37 -13.45
N GLU A 691 54.85 75.40 -12.85
CA GLU A 691 53.88 76.28 -13.51
C GLU A 691 54.53 77.44 -14.27
N THR A 692 55.72 77.86 -13.84
CA THR A 692 56.44 79.02 -14.39
C THR A 692 57.71 78.61 -15.14
N LEU A 693 57.84 77.33 -15.48
CA LEU A 693 59.00 76.77 -16.17
C LEU A 693 59.32 77.50 -17.49
N GLN A 694 58.32 77.88 -18.28
CA GLN A 694 58.54 78.65 -19.51
C GLN A 694 59.09 80.06 -19.26
N ASP A 695 58.66 80.73 -18.18
CA ASP A 695 59.21 82.03 -17.77
C ASP A 695 60.65 81.88 -17.28
N ALA A 696 60.94 80.81 -16.54
CA ALA A 696 62.31 80.47 -16.13
C ALA A 696 63.21 80.16 -17.34
N GLU A 697 62.72 79.40 -18.33
CA GLU A 697 63.43 79.12 -19.59
C GLU A 697 63.72 80.42 -20.35
N TYR A 698 62.71 81.27 -20.56
CA TYR A 698 62.86 82.55 -21.24
C TYR A 698 63.88 83.48 -20.56
N LYS A 699 63.84 83.57 -19.23
CA LYS A 699 64.81 84.37 -18.45
C LYS A 699 66.22 83.78 -18.54
N THR A 700 66.33 82.45 -18.54
CA THR A 700 67.62 81.75 -18.72
C THR A 700 68.18 81.98 -20.12
N ASP A 701 67.36 81.91 -21.17
CA ASP A 701 67.75 82.22 -22.55
C ASP A 701 68.21 83.67 -22.69
N LYS A 702 67.45 84.61 -22.09
CA LYS A 702 67.81 86.03 -22.07
C LYS A 702 69.15 86.27 -21.37
N ALA A 703 69.39 85.59 -20.24
CA ALA A 703 70.66 85.66 -19.52
C ALA A 703 71.82 85.08 -20.36
N GLN A 704 71.60 83.97 -21.06
CA GLN A 704 72.59 83.38 -21.96
C GLN A 704 72.93 84.32 -23.12
N LEU A 705 71.94 84.86 -23.82
CA LEU A 705 72.16 85.82 -24.91
C LEU A 705 72.93 87.06 -24.45
N ALA A 706 72.60 87.58 -23.27
CA ALA A 706 73.34 88.70 -22.67
C ALA A 706 74.80 88.32 -22.33
N LEU A 707 75.04 87.07 -21.89
CA LEU A 707 76.38 86.56 -21.59
C LEU A 707 77.22 86.30 -22.84
N GLU A 708 76.60 85.87 -23.94
CA GLU A 708 77.22 85.67 -25.25
C GLU A 708 77.61 87.02 -25.89
N GLY A 709 76.81 88.07 -25.69
CA GLY A 709 77.11 89.44 -26.14
C GLY A 709 78.19 90.16 -25.32
N TYR A 710 78.65 89.58 -24.20
CA TYR A 710 79.64 90.20 -23.32
C TYR A 710 81.05 90.17 -23.96
N PRO A 711 81.72 91.33 -24.17
CA PRO A 711 82.97 91.43 -24.93
C PRO A 711 84.10 90.65 -24.25
N SER A 712 84.62 89.64 -24.95
CA SER A 712 85.80 88.89 -24.52
C SER A 712 87.05 89.75 -24.74
N SER A 713 87.85 89.92 -23.69
CA SER A 713 89.16 90.55 -23.76
C SER A 713 90.13 89.64 -24.53
N GLN A 714 90.05 89.62 -25.86
CA GLN A 714 91.08 89.01 -26.70
C GLN A 714 92.35 89.86 -26.67
N GLY A 715 93.20 89.57 -25.68
CA GLY A 715 94.62 89.90 -25.70
C GLY A 715 95.33 89.14 -26.81
N VAL A 716 95.93 89.89 -27.73
CA VAL A 716 96.85 89.39 -28.76
C VAL A 716 98.16 88.95 -28.09
N GLY A 717 98.56 87.69 -28.29
CA GLY A 717 99.97 87.36 -28.53
C GLY A 717 100.74 86.52 -27.49
N MET A 718 100.98 85.26 -27.89
CA MET A 718 102.22 84.45 -27.75
C MET A 718 102.78 84.06 -26.36
N GLY A 719 102.79 82.74 -26.09
CA GLY A 719 103.65 82.14 -25.06
C GLY A 719 103.36 80.65 -24.79
N ARG A 720 104.34 79.79 -25.11
CA ARG A 720 104.44 78.31 -25.03
C ARG A 720 104.54 77.79 -23.55
N PRO A 721 104.89 76.49 -23.29
CA PRO A 721 104.12 75.23 -23.20
C PRO A 721 103.96 74.68 -21.75
N GLY A 722 103.24 73.55 -21.57
CA GLY A 722 103.48 72.65 -20.42
C GLY A 722 102.35 71.70 -20.02
N THR A 723 102.52 70.40 -20.31
CA THR A 723 101.91 69.27 -19.58
C THR A 723 102.48 69.23 -18.14
N PRO A 724 101.80 68.66 -17.12
CA PRO A 724 101.74 67.19 -17.00
C PRO A 724 100.47 66.61 -16.35
N MET A 725 100.43 65.27 -16.40
CA MET A 725 99.49 64.35 -15.77
C MET A 725 99.32 64.55 -14.26
N SER A 726 98.13 64.24 -13.77
CA SER A 726 97.90 63.73 -12.41
C SER A 726 96.88 62.59 -12.44
N PHE A 727 97.39 61.43 -12.01
CA PHE A 727 96.71 60.19 -11.68
C PHE A 727 96.30 60.22 -10.19
N LEU A 728 95.45 59.28 -9.79
CA LEU A 728 94.88 58.92 -8.46
C LEU A 728 93.34 59.06 -8.53
N GLU A 729 92.51 58.10 -8.10
CA GLU A 729 92.72 57.06 -7.11
C GLU A 729 91.64 55.96 -7.22
N ARG A 730 91.94 54.80 -6.67
CA ARG A 730 91.21 53.53 -6.74
C ARG A 730 90.46 53.28 -5.42
N GLY A 731 89.26 52.69 -5.50
CA GLY A 731 88.53 52.09 -4.37
C GLY A 731 87.05 52.50 -4.42
N SER A 732 86.04 51.65 -4.24
CA SER A 732 85.97 50.41 -3.48
C SER A 732 84.62 49.74 -3.77
N THR A 733 84.61 48.40 -3.83
CA THR A 733 83.42 47.56 -3.69
C THR A 733 83.00 47.49 -2.21
N PRO A 734 81.70 47.32 -1.93
CA PRO A 734 81.31 46.39 -0.87
C PRO A 734 80.35 45.29 -1.36
N SER A 735 80.58 44.11 -0.81
CA SER A 735 79.81 42.87 -0.93
C SER A 735 78.33 43.02 -0.51
N PRO A 736 77.42 42.17 -1.04
CA PRO A 736 76.08 42.01 -0.48
C PRO A 736 76.08 41.00 0.71
N PRO A 737 75.28 41.21 1.76
CA PRO A 737 74.82 40.15 2.63
C PRO A 737 73.43 39.65 2.22
N GLU A 738 73.36 38.33 2.05
CA GLU A 738 72.42 37.39 2.69
C GLU A 738 70.89 37.65 2.72
N VAL A 739 70.22 36.67 2.09
CA VAL A 739 68.84 36.16 2.14
C VAL A 739 68.16 36.19 3.54
N PRO A 740 66.81 36.11 3.67
CA PRO A 740 66.06 34.88 3.37
C PRO A 740 64.67 35.04 2.70
N SER A 741 64.40 34.06 1.84
CA SER A 741 63.20 33.21 1.80
C SER A 741 61.79 33.82 1.84
N ALA A 742 61.06 33.65 0.73
CA ALA A 742 59.73 33.05 0.74
C ALA A 742 59.43 32.41 -0.62
N SER A 743 59.88 31.17 -0.79
CA SER A 743 59.46 30.23 -1.81
C SER A 743 58.30 29.37 -1.27
N ALA A 744 57.21 29.23 -2.06
CA ALA A 744 56.40 28.01 -2.27
C ALA A 744 54.93 28.35 -2.63
N PRO A 745 54.16 27.46 -3.29
CA PRO A 745 54.59 26.41 -4.22
C PRO A 745 53.73 26.29 -5.49
N THR A 746 54.43 25.88 -6.54
CA THR A 746 53.96 25.17 -7.73
C THR A 746 53.14 23.93 -7.37
N GLY A 747 52.14 23.63 -8.20
CA GLY A 747 51.22 22.52 -8.03
C GLY A 747 51.89 21.16 -7.86
N GLY A 748 51.51 20.48 -6.77
CA GLY A 748 51.76 19.08 -6.55
C GLY A 748 50.69 18.22 -7.22
N SER A 749 51.14 17.36 -8.12
CA SER A 749 50.46 16.17 -8.60
C SER A 749 50.18 15.19 -7.45
N LEU A 750 48.93 14.71 -7.38
CA LEU A 750 48.47 13.74 -6.39
C LEU A 750 49.04 12.33 -6.67
N PRO A 751 49.37 11.56 -5.62
CA PRO A 751 49.80 10.17 -5.73
C PRO A 751 48.61 9.25 -6.06
N ALA A 752 48.84 8.32 -6.98
CA ALA A 752 47.93 7.22 -7.30
C ALA A 752 47.68 6.34 -6.06
N LEU A 753 46.39 6.10 -5.77
CA LEU A 753 45.94 5.11 -4.81
C LEU A 753 46.19 3.68 -5.35
N PRO A 754 46.46 2.70 -4.47
CA PRO A 754 46.77 1.34 -4.85
C PRO A 754 45.59 0.65 -5.51
N GLU A 755 45.89 -0.09 -6.60
CA GLU A 755 44.96 -0.96 -7.32
C GLU A 755 44.28 -1.94 -6.35
N ALA A 756 42.95 -1.90 -6.32
CA ALA A 756 42.14 -2.92 -5.66
C ALA A 756 42.20 -4.21 -6.49
N PRO A 757 42.25 -5.39 -5.84
CA PRO A 757 42.42 -6.66 -6.52
C PRO A 757 41.25 -6.95 -7.48
N VAL A 758 41.62 -7.12 -8.74
CA VAL A 758 40.79 -7.68 -9.81
C VAL A 758 40.54 -9.15 -9.45
N GLY A 759 39.32 -9.48 -9.00
CA GLY A 759 38.97 -10.86 -8.70
C GLY A 759 37.76 -11.04 -7.78
N ALA A 760 36.58 -10.60 -8.21
CA ALA A 760 35.30 -11.03 -7.64
C ALA A 760 34.12 -10.70 -8.58
N GLU A 761 34.21 -11.03 -9.87
CA GLU A 761 33.09 -10.87 -10.83
C GLU A 761 32.22 -12.15 -11.02
N ASP A 762 32.53 -13.27 -10.35
CA ASP A 762 31.83 -14.55 -10.60
C ASP A 762 30.76 -14.95 -9.56
N ALA A 763 30.25 -14.00 -8.76
CA ALA A 763 29.15 -14.26 -7.81
C ALA A 763 27.80 -13.60 -8.18
N GLY A 764 27.71 -12.92 -9.32
CA GLY A 764 26.48 -12.33 -9.85
C GLY A 764 25.82 -13.10 -11.01
N GLY A 765 26.50 -14.12 -11.56
CA GLY A 765 26.08 -14.82 -12.79
C GLY A 765 24.81 -15.66 -12.70
N ALA A 766 24.30 -15.95 -11.50
CA ALA A 766 23.11 -16.80 -11.33
C ALA A 766 21.77 -16.02 -11.40
N LEU A 767 21.77 -14.68 -11.39
CA LEU A 767 20.55 -13.88 -11.48
C LEU A 767 20.42 -13.08 -12.80
N GLY A 768 21.50 -12.89 -13.55
CA GLY A 768 21.46 -12.24 -14.88
C GLY A 768 20.88 -13.12 -16.01
N GLU A 769 20.94 -14.45 -15.88
CA GLU A 769 20.34 -15.37 -16.88
C GLU A 769 18.80 -15.42 -16.84
N LEU A 770 18.16 -14.90 -15.78
CA LEU A 770 16.70 -14.80 -15.69
C LEU A 770 16.12 -13.53 -16.31
N GLU A 771 16.95 -12.54 -16.63
CA GLU A 771 16.53 -11.25 -17.18
C GLU A 771 16.32 -11.27 -18.72
N GLY A 772 16.74 -12.37 -19.37
CA GLY A 772 16.55 -12.62 -20.80
C GLY A 772 15.35 -13.50 -21.16
N MET A 773 14.58 -14.02 -20.19
CA MET A 773 13.38 -14.79 -20.52
C MET A 773 12.30 -13.87 -21.08
N PRO A 774 11.84 -14.07 -22.33
CA PRO A 774 10.79 -13.24 -22.91
C PRO A 774 9.54 -13.40 -22.03
N LEU A 775 9.16 -12.32 -21.36
CA LEU A 775 7.94 -12.30 -20.55
C LEU A 775 6.78 -12.81 -21.43
N PRO A 776 5.98 -13.78 -20.95
CA PRO A 776 4.88 -14.33 -21.72
C PRO A 776 3.98 -13.20 -22.19
N SER A 777 3.62 -13.25 -23.46
CA SER A 777 2.79 -12.21 -24.07
C SER A 777 1.51 -12.00 -23.24
N ALA A 778 0.98 -10.77 -23.18
CA ALA A 778 -0.21 -10.49 -22.39
C ALA A 778 -1.42 -11.38 -22.74
N ARG A 779 -1.47 -11.94 -23.95
CA ARG A 779 -2.45 -12.96 -24.35
C ARG A 779 -2.23 -14.28 -23.62
N GLN A 780 -0.98 -14.73 -23.50
CA GLN A 780 -0.62 -15.94 -22.76
C GLN A 780 -0.90 -15.76 -21.26
N LEU A 781 -0.58 -14.61 -20.66
CA LEU A 781 -0.91 -14.34 -19.26
C LEU A 781 -2.42 -14.36 -19.01
N TRP A 782 -3.22 -13.75 -19.89
CA TRP A 782 -4.68 -13.79 -19.77
C TRP A 782 -5.24 -15.20 -19.96
N LEU A 783 -4.69 -15.99 -20.90
CA LEU A 783 -5.05 -17.39 -21.08
C LEU A 783 -4.70 -18.24 -19.87
N VAL A 784 -3.54 -18.01 -19.25
CA VAL A 784 -3.13 -18.69 -18.01
C VAL A 784 -4.06 -18.29 -16.86
N GLU A 785 -4.41 -17.01 -16.73
CA GLU A 785 -5.35 -16.54 -15.72
C GLU A 785 -6.75 -17.14 -15.91
N LEU A 786 -7.24 -17.20 -17.15
CA LEU A 786 -8.51 -17.85 -17.50
C LEU A 786 -8.47 -19.36 -17.21
N ALA A 787 -7.39 -20.04 -17.60
CA ALA A 787 -7.22 -21.46 -17.34
C ALA A 787 -7.18 -21.74 -15.83
N MET A 788 -6.46 -20.91 -15.06
CA MET A 788 -6.41 -21.01 -13.60
C MET A 788 -7.79 -20.72 -12.98
N LEU A 789 -8.54 -19.75 -13.48
CA LEU A 789 -9.91 -19.47 -13.03
C LEU A 789 -10.82 -20.67 -13.27
N VAL A 790 -10.78 -21.27 -14.47
CA VAL A 790 -11.56 -22.47 -14.81
C VAL A 790 -11.17 -23.65 -13.91
N LEU A 791 -9.87 -23.87 -13.70
CA LEU A 791 -9.36 -24.92 -12.82
C LEU A 791 -9.84 -24.74 -11.38
N LEU A 792 -9.64 -23.55 -10.81
CA LEU A 792 -10.04 -23.23 -9.43
C LEU A 792 -11.56 -23.29 -9.26
N THR A 793 -12.33 -22.84 -10.26
CA THR A 793 -13.79 -22.97 -10.25
C THR A 793 -14.21 -24.43 -10.28
N GLY A 794 -13.57 -25.26 -11.11
CA GLY A 794 -13.81 -26.70 -11.15
C GLY A 794 -13.54 -27.37 -9.80
N VAL A 795 -12.41 -27.06 -9.16
CA VAL A 795 -12.08 -27.56 -7.81
C VAL A 795 -13.11 -27.10 -6.79
N ALA A 796 -13.50 -25.82 -6.81
CA ALA A 796 -14.51 -25.27 -5.90
C ALA A 796 -15.87 -25.95 -6.06
N VAL A 797 -16.29 -26.25 -7.29
CA VAL A 797 -17.51 -26.99 -7.61
C VAL A 797 -17.44 -28.41 -7.06
N VAL A 798 -16.36 -29.16 -7.32
CA VAL A 798 -16.20 -30.54 -6.84
C VAL A 798 -16.25 -30.60 -5.31
N LEU A 799 -15.47 -29.76 -4.63
CA LEU A 799 -15.45 -29.72 -3.16
C LEU A 799 -16.78 -29.25 -2.58
N GLY A 800 -17.40 -28.24 -3.18
CA GLY A 800 -18.70 -27.74 -2.74
C GLY A 800 -19.81 -28.78 -2.88
N LEU A 801 -19.83 -29.54 -3.98
CA LEU A 801 -20.77 -30.64 -4.17
C LEU A 801 -20.55 -31.79 -3.19
N GLN A 802 -19.29 -32.15 -2.91
CA GLN A 802 -18.97 -33.16 -1.88
C GLN A 802 -19.52 -32.73 -0.52
N LEU A 803 -19.32 -31.46 -0.15
CA LEU A 803 -19.80 -30.91 1.12
C LEU A 803 -21.35 -30.89 1.18
N LEU A 804 -22.01 -30.43 0.11
CA LEU A 804 -23.47 -30.42 0.03
C LEU A 804 -24.07 -31.84 0.16
N ASN A 805 -23.44 -32.84 -0.44
CA ASN A 805 -23.90 -34.22 -0.39
C ASN A 805 -23.71 -34.89 0.98
N VAL A 806 -22.70 -34.47 1.76
CA VAL A 806 -22.42 -35.05 3.10
C VAL A 806 -23.31 -34.44 4.18
N PHE A 807 -23.53 -33.12 4.17
CA PHE A 807 -24.23 -32.44 5.28
C PHE A 807 -25.73 -32.24 5.09
N SER A 808 -26.25 -32.39 3.86
CA SER A 808 -27.67 -32.17 3.57
C SER A 808 -28.24 -33.24 2.65
N PRO A 809 -28.71 -34.38 3.19
CA PRO A 809 -29.30 -35.45 2.38
C PRO A 809 -30.55 -35.00 1.60
N THR A 810 -31.16 -33.88 1.98
CA THR A 810 -32.35 -33.25 1.37
C THR A 810 -32.03 -31.89 0.73
N TRP A 811 -30.78 -31.68 0.29
CA TRP A 811 -30.33 -30.45 -0.38
C TRP A 811 -31.31 -30.01 -1.48
N GLY A 812 -31.59 -28.71 -1.55
CA GLY A 812 -32.49 -28.16 -2.57
C GLY A 812 -33.30 -26.93 -2.19
N GLY A 813 -33.33 -26.58 -0.89
CA GLY A 813 -33.94 -25.34 -0.43
C GLY A 813 -33.18 -24.09 -0.87
N PHE A 814 -33.84 -22.94 -0.76
CA PHE A 814 -33.24 -21.62 -0.98
C PHE A 814 -31.98 -21.42 -0.12
N GLY A 815 -32.03 -21.81 1.16
CA GLY A 815 -30.88 -21.69 2.07
C GLY A 815 -29.68 -22.48 1.57
N ALA A 816 -29.93 -23.68 1.03
CA ALA A 816 -28.91 -24.52 0.44
C ALA A 816 -28.33 -23.84 -0.82
N GLY A 817 -29.18 -23.37 -1.73
CA GLY A 817 -28.77 -22.64 -2.93
C GLY A 817 -27.89 -21.42 -2.64
N MET A 818 -28.23 -20.64 -1.60
CA MET A 818 -27.42 -19.52 -1.14
C MET A 818 -26.05 -19.98 -0.64
N THR A 819 -26.00 -21.04 0.18
CA THR A 819 -24.74 -21.64 0.65
C THR A 819 -23.86 -22.10 -0.51
N ALA A 820 -24.43 -22.71 -1.55
CA ALA A 820 -23.72 -23.11 -2.76
C ALA A 820 -23.12 -21.89 -3.50
N PHE A 821 -23.89 -20.82 -3.67
CA PHE A 821 -23.40 -19.58 -4.28
C PHE A 821 -22.27 -18.94 -3.46
N LEU A 822 -22.45 -18.80 -2.15
CA LEU A 822 -21.46 -18.20 -1.26
C LEU A 822 -20.18 -19.01 -1.15
N TRP A 823 -20.30 -20.34 -1.23
CA TRP A 823 -19.16 -21.23 -1.36
C TRP A 823 -18.33 -20.88 -2.58
N GLY A 824 -18.96 -20.80 -3.75
CA GLY A 824 -18.32 -20.37 -4.98
C GLY A 824 -17.73 -18.97 -4.89
N PHE A 825 -18.44 -18.05 -4.23
CA PHE A 825 -17.99 -16.67 -4.05
C PHE A 825 -16.78 -16.55 -3.12
N GLY A 826 -16.47 -17.58 -2.33
CA GLY A 826 -15.36 -17.59 -1.37
C GLY A 826 -15.73 -17.02 0.01
N LEU A 827 -17.02 -16.83 0.31
CA LEU A 827 -17.52 -16.34 1.60
C LEU A 827 -18.04 -17.45 2.52
N HIS A 828 -17.65 -18.70 2.28
CA HIS A 828 -18.09 -19.87 3.05
C HIS A 828 -17.79 -19.75 4.56
N GLN A 829 -16.78 -18.99 4.98
CA GLN A 829 -16.48 -18.74 6.40
C GLN A 829 -17.55 -17.89 7.11
N VAL A 830 -18.27 -17.04 6.38
CA VAL A 830 -19.38 -16.22 6.91
C VAL A 830 -20.71 -16.99 6.86
N GLY A 831 -20.78 -18.03 6.01
CA GLY A 831 -22.00 -18.78 5.70
C GLY A 831 -22.64 -19.53 6.87
N ASN A 832 -21.86 -20.16 7.76
CA ASN A 832 -22.45 -21.06 8.76
C ASN A 832 -23.02 -20.34 9.99
N ALA A 833 -22.53 -19.16 10.36
CA ALA A 833 -22.96 -18.46 11.58
C ALA A 833 -23.96 -17.33 11.31
N SER A 834 -23.89 -16.67 10.15
CA SER A 834 -24.73 -15.49 9.86
C SER A 834 -26.11 -15.83 9.29
N PHE A 835 -26.31 -17.04 8.77
CA PHE A 835 -27.51 -17.37 7.98
C PHE A 835 -28.66 -17.99 8.76
N GLU A 836 -28.42 -18.64 9.90
CA GLU A 836 -29.53 -19.01 10.81
C GLU A 836 -30.31 -17.76 11.27
N GLY A 837 -29.61 -16.62 11.43
CA GLY A 837 -30.23 -15.33 11.74
C GLY A 837 -31.01 -14.71 10.59
N LEU A 838 -30.47 -14.74 9.36
CA LEU A 838 -31.12 -14.15 8.17
C LEU A 838 -32.29 -14.99 7.65
N ALA A 839 -32.17 -16.31 7.62
CA ALA A 839 -33.26 -17.22 7.25
C ALA A 839 -34.42 -17.13 8.27
N GLY A 840 -34.11 -17.00 9.57
CA GLY A 840 -35.10 -16.72 10.62
C GLY A 840 -35.80 -15.37 10.47
N LEU A 841 -35.14 -14.37 9.86
CA LEU A 841 -35.72 -13.05 9.57
C LEU A 841 -36.63 -13.08 8.34
N LEU A 842 -36.20 -13.71 7.25
CA LEU A 842 -36.99 -13.83 6.01
C LEU A 842 -38.27 -14.65 6.22
N THR A 843 -38.17 -15.78 6.94
CA THR A 843 -39.35 -16.60 7.29
C THR A 843 -40.34 -15.87 8.20
N ARG A 844 -39.89 -14.91 9.04
CA ARG A 844 -40.78 -14.02 9.83
C ARG A 844 -41.46 -12.96 8.97
N VAL A 845 -40.82 -12.48 7.90
CA VAL A 845 -41.40 -11.49 6.98
C VAL A 845 -42.50 -12.13 6.13
N ASP A 846 -42.28 -13.33 5.58
CA ASP A 846 -43.31 -14.07 4.83
C ASP A 846 -44.52 -14.43 5.71
N ARG A 847 -44.29 -14.79 6.98
CA ARG A 847 -45.40 -15.05 7.93
C ARG A 847 -46.23 -13.80 8.26
N ARG A 848 -45.66 -12.59 8.16
CA ARG A 848 -46.39 -11.33 8.38
C ARG A 848 -47.13 -10.85 7.12
N GLY A 849 -46.63 -11.16 5.93
CA GLY A 849 -47.30 -10.83 4.67
C GLY A 849 -48.60 -11.61 4.41
N GLY A 850 -48.72 -12.82 4.97
CA GLY A 850 -49.91 -13.66 4.81
C GLY A 850 -51.10 -13.33 5.72
N ALA A 851 -50.93 -12.46 6.73
CA ALA A 851 -51.97 -12.19 7.74
C ALA A 851 -52.86 -10.96 7.43
N SER A 852 -52.62 -10.22 6.34
CA SER A 852 -53.34 -8.97 6.04
C SER A 852 -54.33 -9.04 4.87
N ALA A 853 -54.71 -10.23 4.39
CA ALA A 853 -55.59 -10.39 3.22
C ALA A 853 -56.90 -11.17 3.50
N GLY A 854 -57.37 -11.18 4.75
CA GLY A 854 -58.55 -11.95 5.17
C GLY A 854 -59.54 -11.17 6.03
N GLY A 855 -59.83 -9.92 5.68
CA GLY A 855 -60.82 -9.09 6.36
C GLY A 855 -61.50 -8.14 5.38
N ASP A 856 -62.33 -8.71 4.49
CA ASP A 856 -63.55 -8.10 3.94
C ASP A 856 -64.18 -9.09 2.93
N SER A 857 -64.98 -10.01 3.45
CA SER A 857 -66.18 -10.60 2.82
C SER A 857 -66.94 -11.43 3.85
#